data_AF-A0A0J7KFJ5-F1
#
_entry.id   AF-A0A0J7KFJ5-F1
#
_cell.length_a   1.000
_cell.length_b   1.000
_cell.length_c   1.000
_cell.angle_alpha   90.00
_cell.angle_beta   90.00
_cell.angle_gamma   90.00
#
_symmetry.space_group_name_H-M   'P 1'
#
loop_
_entity.id
_entity.type
_entity.pdbx_description
1 polymer ?
#
loop_
_entity_poly.entity_id
_entity_poly.type
_entity_poly.pdbx_seq_one_letter_code
_entity_poly.pdbx_strand_id
1 'polypeptide(L)'
;NKLKLTNVKAEDAGTYICVGYNGQARIEVPTVLVVTGVVPNFSQAPESYIAFPPLPDSYLKFNLEISFKPENYDGILLYNDESGRGINDFIALSLINGYPQFKFNLGSGPAVVRADKPLTLSEWHTIKIQRNRKEATMLVDGDSPYKVVAVGRRQGLDLKEPLYIGGLPNTANYNKIRKQFEVNTGFVGCISRLVLGEKQVDLIGDQTDSVGITSCETCAENPCNNGGVCQEAATKNGYTCLCRAGFSGKYCDYVGQSCYPGACGEGKCVDKDIGFDCYCPIGKTGLRCEHSVNIHNPAFHDDRAFLAYEKPSKAPRKLSLAMSFNPTDSGDGILMYGSQNDEGYGDFAALIIKDKHIEFRFDIGSGMATIRSPYAVPSGAWTYVTVNREYREAKLSVNGESFVETKSPGPSRTMILNTPLYIGGVDRRKITINKDVGVDRSFRGCISETIMHTTITTSATSTQPPTTLHDPCARNPCINGICQSSDVNDYSCTCEYGYVGRNCENVLKQCELLIPCRNGGSCTDLHGSYKCDCRFGYNGQNCEKSAEITYDVAFKGDGWLELDKSVMTHEEEREVLGLEISTNKSNGLIMWHGQTSNNLTPDDYIAVAVVDGYVEYQYNLGSGPAVIRVTAQRVDDGERHRIILKRQGSDGSIELNGEHTESGVSDGLQQTLNARGSVYLGGLPDYEMTYGRYHDGFSGCIYTLEVQDSGAIDIGEKAIKGVNVSPCTSDRTDRSPTRDDLG
;
A
#
# COMPACT_ATOMS: atom_id res chain seq x y z
N ASN A 1 -50.14 13.46 -10.82
CA ASN A 1 -48.76 13.18 -11.26
C ASN A 1 -48.58 11.68 -11.40
N LYS A 2 -48.34 11.18 -12.61
CA LYS A 2 -47.98 9.77 -12.87
C LYS A 2 -46.52 9.74 -13.28
N LEU A 3 -45.68 9.02 -12.54
CA LEU A 3 -44.31 8.74 -12.95
C LEU A 3 -44.38 7.70 -14.07
N LYS A 4 -43.82 8.01 -15.25
CA LYS A 4 -43.72 7.09 -16.37
C LYS A 4 -42.25 6.79 -16.61
N LEU A 5 -41.86 5.54 -16.41
CA LEU A 5 -40.52 5.04 -16.74
C LEU A 5 -40.59 4.41 -18.12
N THR A 6 -39.61 4.71 -18.97
CA THR A 6 -39.47 4.14 -20.33
C THR A 6 -38.19 3.30 -20.37
N ASN A 7 -38.21 2.19 -21.11
CA ASN A 7 -37.07 1.29 -21.30
C ASN A 7 -36.57 0.63 -20.00
N VAL A 8 -37.50 0.22 -19.14
CA VAL A 8 -37.19 -0.49 -17.88
C VAL A 8 -36.72 -1.91 -18.20
N LYS A 9 -35.60 -2.32 -17.60
CA LYS A 9 -35.03 -3.67 -17.71
C LYS A 9 -35.21 -4.46 -16.42
N ALA A 10 -35.02 -5.78 -16.46
CA ALA A 10 -35.09 -6.63 -15.26
C ALA A 10 -34.15 -6.16 -14.13
N GLU A 11 -33.00 -5.56 -14.47
CA GLU A 11 -32.03 -5.00 -13.52
C GLU A 11 -32.53 -3.75 -12.79
N ASP A 12 -33.57 -3.08 -13.31
CA ASP A 12 -34.23 -1.94 -12.65
C ASP A 12 -35.29 -2.40 -11.64
N ALA A 13 -35.58 -3.70 -11.53
CA ALA A 13 -36.50 -4.19 -10.53
C ALA A 13 -35.91 -4.05 -9.11
N GLY A 14 -36.73 -3.66 -8.15
CA GLY A 14 -36.26 -3.44 -6.79
C GLY A 14 -37.19 -2.57 -5.95
N THR A 15 -36.76 -2.27 -4.72
CA THR A 15 -37.51 -1.38 -3.83
C THR A 15 -37.03 0.05 -3.99
N TYR A 16 -37.95 0.94 -4.36
CA TYR A 16 -37.74 2.38 -4.51
C TYR A 16 -38.40 3.13 -3.37
N ILE A 17 -37.74 4.14 -2.81
CA ILE A 17 -38.33 4.99 -1.78
C ILE A 17 -38.85 6.26 -2.43
N CYS A 18 -40.17 6.39 -2.54
CA CYS A 18 -40.80 7.62 -2.99
C CYS A 18 -40.85 8.62 -1.84
N VAL A 19 -40.13 9.73 -1.97
CA VAL A 19 -40.06 10.79 -0.95
C VAL A 19 -40.95 11.96 -1.35
N GLY A 20 -41.93 12.29 -0.51
CA GLY A 20 -42.74 13.50 -0.61
C GLY A 20 -42.35 14.51 0.47
N TYR A 21 -42.17 15.77 0.11
CA TYR A 21 -41.89 16.84 1.06
C TYR A 21 -42.76 18.06 0.77
N ASN A 22 -43.40 18.61 1.81
CA ASN A 22 -44.27 19.79 1.69
C ASN A 22 -43.78 21.00 2.50
N GLY A 23 -42.51 21.02 2.92
CA GLY A 23 -41.93 22.12 3.71
C GLY A 23 -42.06 21.95 5.23
N GLN A 24 -42.96 21.10 5.72
CA GLN A 24 -43.18 20.84 7.16
C GLN A 24 -42.99 19.36 7.54
N ALA A 25 -43.29 18.44 6.62
CA ALA A 25 -43.14 17.01 6.84
C ALA A 25 -42.55 16.31 5.62
N ARG A 26 -41.70 15.31 5.88
CA ARG A 26 -41.13 14.39 4.89
C ARG A 26 -41.80 13.04 5.05
N ILE A 27 -42.35 12.51 3.97
CA ILE A 27 -42.99 11.19 3.92
C ILE A 27 -42.17 10.32 2.97
N GLU A 28 -41.85 9.11 3.40
CA GLU A 28 -41.15 8.10 2.59
C GLU A 28 -42.08 6.90 2.38
N VAL A 29 -42.31 6.51 1.13
CA VAL A 29 -43.15 5.37 0.76
C VAL A 29 -42.32 4.37 -0.05
N PRO A 30 -41.95 3.22 0.53
CA PRO A 30 -41.27 2.17 -0.21
C PRO A 30 -42.25 1.55 -1.23
N THR A 31 -41.81 1.44 -2.48
CA THR A 31 -42.56 0.93 -3.63
C THR A 31 -41.70 -0.09 -4.35
N VAL A 32 -42.21 -1.30 -4.54
CA VAL A 32 -41.47 -2.35 -5.27
C VAL A 32 -41.82 -2.24 -6.75
N LEU A 33 -40.80 -2.08 -7.59
CA LEU A 33 -40.90 -2.18 -9.04
C LEU A 33 -40.59 -3.63 -9.45
N VAL A 34 -41.53 -4.25 -10.15
CA VAL A 34 -41.39 -5.58 -10.75
C VAL A 34 -41.46 -5.41 -12.27
N VAL A 35 -40.57 -6.09 -12.98
CA VAL A 35 -40.50 -6.08 -14.44
C VAL A 35 -40.91 -7.47 -14.96
N THR A 36 -41.84 -7.50 -15.91
CA THR A 36 -42.42 -8.74 -16.45
C THR A 36 -42.14 -8.84 -17.95
N GLY A 37 -42.15 -10.05 -18.51
CA GLY A 37 -41.97 -10.26 -19.94
C GLY A 37 -40.51 -10.33 -20.37
N VAL A 38 -39.60 -10.66 -19.45
CA VAL A 38 -38.15 -10.73 -19.73
C VAL A 38 -37.68 -12.15 -20.02
N VAL A 39 -38.46 -13.16 -19.62
CA VAL A 39 -38.20 -14.57 -19.96
C VAL A 39 -39.20 -15.01 -21.04
N PRO A 40 -38.76 -15.21 -22.29
CA PRO A 40 -39.65 -15.66 -23.35
C PRO A 40 -40.05 -17.14 -23.18
N ASN A 41 -41.30 -17.42 -23.54
CA ASN A 41 -41.86 -18.74 -23.73
C ASN A 41 -42.12 -19.00 -25.22
N PHE A 42 -41.73 -20.20 -25.68
CA PHE A 42 -41.88 -20.66 -27.04
C PHE A 42 -42.97 -21.74 -27.07
N SER A 43 -44.13 -21.46 -27.65
CA SER A 43 -45.25 -22.41 -27.68
C SER A 43 -45.25 -23.29 -28.93
N GLN A 44 -44.59 -22.86 -30.01
CA GLN A 44 -44.72 -23.43 -31.35
C GLN A 44 -46.17 -23.54 -31.86
N ALA A 45 -47.11 -22.81 -31.25
CA ALA A 45 -48.51 -22.72 -31.65
C ALA A 45 -48.99 -21.24 -31.59
N PRO A 46 -48.78 -20.42 -32.63
CA PRO A 46 -48.09 -20.73 -33.91
C PRO A 46 -46.55 -20.82 -33.79
N GLU A 47 -45.85 -21.11 -34.89
CA GLU A 47 -44.37 -21.17 -34.94
C GLU A 47 -43.73 -20.01 -34.15
N SER A 48 -42.79 -20.33 -33.26
CA SER A 48 -42.19 -19.33 -32.36
C SER A 48 -40.67 -19.37 -32.37
N TYR A 49 -40.02 -18.22 -32.54
CA TYR A 49 -38.56 -18.07 -32.55
C TYR A 49 -38.12 -16.64 -32.22
N ILE A 50 -36.86 -16.50 -31.81
CA ILE A 50 -36.14 -15.22 -31.73
C ILE A 50 -34.93 -15.30 -32.65
N ALA A 51 -34.65 -14.24 -33.41
CA ALA A 51 -33.48 -14.14 -34.26
C ALA A 51 -32.51 -13.08 -33.73
N PHE A 52 -31.23 -13.40 -33.74
CA PHE A 52 -30.11 -12.51 -33.46
C PHE A 52 -29.17 -12.42 -34.67
N PRO A 53 -28.23 -11.45 -34.68
CA PRO A 53 -27.15 -11.45 -35.66
C PRO A 53 -26.36 -12.77 -35.65
N PRO A 54 -25.62 -13.10 -36.74
CA PRO A 54 -24.82 -14.30 -36.82
C PRO A 54 -23.85 -14.43 -35.63
N LEU A 55 -23.57 -15.66 -35.20
CA LEU A 55 -22.73 -15.90 -34.01
C LEU A 55 -21.35 -15.24 -34.18
N PRO A 56 -20.98 -14.25 -33.34
CA PRO A 56 -19.73 -13.52 -33.49
C PRO A 56 -18.51 -14.39 -33.18
N ASP A 57 -17.38 -14.06 -33.82
CA ASP A 57 -16.05 -14.65 -33.59
C ASP A 57 -15.97 -16.18 -33.69
N SER A 58 -16.94 -16.82 -34.35
CA SER A 58 -17.15 -18.27 -34.34
C SER A 58 -16.15 -19.09 -35.16
N TYR A 59 -15.30 -18.44 -35.97
CA TYR A 59 -14.44 -19.09 -36.96
C TYR A 59 -13.53 -20.18 -36.38
N LEU A 60 -12.73 -19.85 -35.36
CA LEU A 60 -11.82 -20.83 -34.72
C LEU A 60 -12.30 -21.31 -33.36
N LYS A 61 -13.05 -20.49 -32.61
CA LYS A 61 -13.50 -20.85 -31.28
C LYS A 61 -14.75 -20.06 -30.91
N PHE A 62 -15.59 -20.62 -30.06
CA PHE A 62 -16.65 -19.86 -29.40
C PHE A 62 -17.04 -20.55 -28.09
N ASN A 63 -17.67 -19.78 -27.21
CA ASN A 63 -18.30 -20.28 -25.99
C ASN A 63 -19.77 -19.84 -26.02
N LEU A 64 -20.65 -20.73 -25.58
CA LEU A 64 -22.10 -20.54 -25.54
C LEU A 64 -22.63 -21.11 -24.21
N GLU A 65 -23.48 -20.38 -23.51
CA GLU A 65 -24.26 -20.88 -22.37
C GLU A 65 -25.73 -20.59 -22.62
N ILE A 66 -26.60 -21.57 -22.38
CA ILE A 66 -28.05 -21.41 -22.47
C ILE A 66 -28.74 -22.07 -21.27
N SER A 67 -29.64 -21.34 -20.61
CA SER A 67 -30.53 -21.89 -19.57
C SER A 67 -31.98 -21.88 -20.03
N PHE A 68 -32.65 -23.02 -19.88
CA PHE A 68 -34.00 -23.25 -20.40
C PHE A 68 -34.78 -24.25 -19.55
N LYS A 69 -36.10 -24.21 -19.66
CA LYS A 69 -37.05 -25.11 -19.01
C LYS A 69 -37.90 -25.81 -20.08
N PRO A 70 -37.61 -27.08 -20.44
CA PRO A 70 -38.30 -27.78 -21.52
C PRO A 70 -39.68 -28.26 -21.11
N GLU A 71 -40.67 -28.12 -21.98
CA GLU A 71 -42.01 -28.72 -21.81
C GLU A 71 -42.22 -29.92 -22.75
N ASN A 72 -41.30 -30.14 -23.68
CA ASN A 72 -41.30 -31.25 -24.61
C ASN A 72 -39.89 -31.87 -24.71
N TYR A 73 -39.85 -33.17 -24.99
CA TYR A 73 -38.61 -33.94 -25.13
C TYR A 73 -37.87 -33.69 -26.45
N ASP A 74 -38.56 -33.13 -27.45
CA ASP A 74 -37.99 -32.84 -28.75
C ASP A 74 -38.12 -31.35 -29.09
N GLY A 75 -37.05 -30.75 -29.59
CA GLY A 75 -37.08 -29.38 -30.09
C GLY A 75 -35.70 -28.79 -30.39
N ILE A 76 -35.65 -27.87 -31.35
CA ILE A 76 -34.45 -27.09 -31.66
C ILE A 76 -34.39 -25.87 -30.74
N LEU A 77 -33.33 -25.80 -29.92
CA LEU A 77 -33.09 -24.65 -29.04
C LEU A 77 -32.31 -23.54 -29.74
N LEU A 78 -31.33 -23.93 -30.56
CA LEU A 78 -30.44 -22.98 -31.22
C LEU A 78 -30.04 -23.52 -32.59
N TYR A 79 -30.03 -22.65 -33.59
CA TYR A 79 -29.54 -22.97 -34.94
C TYR A 79 -28.90 -21.76 -35.60
N ASN A 80 -27.75 -21.95 -36.23
CA ASN A 80 -27.11 -20.94 -37.08
C ASN A 80 -26.30 -21.63 -38.19
N ASP A 81 -26.37 -21.12 -39.43
CA ASP A 81 -25.68 -21.71 -40.57
C ASP A 81 -25.12 -20.68 -41.55
N GLU A 82 -24.41 -21.17 -42.57
CA GLU A 82 -23.78 -20.31 -43.59
C GLU A 82 -24.77 -19.77 -44.63
N SER A 83 -25.84 -20.52 -44.97
CA SER A 83 -26.62 -20.25 -46.19
C SER A 83 -28.11 -20.62 -46.12
N GLY A 84 -28.63 -20.94 -44.93
CA GLY A 84 -30.03 -21.32 -44.70
C GLY A 84 -30.40 -22.70 -45.24
N ARG A 85 -29.41 -23.54 -45.57
CA ARG A 85 -29.58 -24.89 -46.15
C ARG A 85 -29.07 -26.03 -45.25
N GLY A 86 -28.28 -25.74 -44.21
CA GLY A 86 -27.72 -26.75 -43.31
C GLY A 86 -26.74 -27.76 -43.95
N ILE A 87 -26.19 -27.45 -45.13
CA ILE A 87 -25.29 -28.37 -45.88
C ILE A 87 -23.82 -28.08 -45.58
N ASN A 88 -23.47 -26.81 -45.47
CA ASN A 88 -22.10 -26.35 -45.22
C ASN A 88 -21.86 -26.17 -43.71
N ASP A 89 -21.25 -25.04 -43.33
CA ASP A 89 -20.95 -24.73 -41.94
C ASP A 89 -22.23 -24.41 -41.18
N PHE A 90 -22.43 -25.09 -40.05
CA PHE A 90 -23.58 -24.86 -39.18
C PHE A 90 -23.30 -25.28 -37.74
N ILE A 91 -24.13 -24.78 -36.83
CA ILE A 91 -24.27 -25.26 -35.46
C ILE A 91 -25.75 -25.47 -35.14
N ALA A 92 -26.04 -26.48 -34.32
CA ALA A 92 -27.37 -26.69 -33.78
C ALA A 92 -27.30 -27.31 -32.38
N LEU A 93 -28.16 -26.83 -31.50
CA LEU A 93 -28.45 -27.45 -30.21
C LEU A 93 -29.91 -27.90 -30.21
N SER A 94 -30.15 -29.15 -29.86
CA SER A 94 -31.50 -29.74 -29.89
C SER A 94 -31.68 -30.73 -28.74
N LEU A 95 -32.93 -30.93 -28.33
CA LEU A 95 -33.34 -32.07 -27.51
C LEU A 95 -33.88 -33.17 -28.42
N ILE A 96 -33.44 -34.39 -28.19
CA ILE A 96 -33.87 -35.59 -28.93
C ILE A 96 -34.24 -36.65 -27.90
N ASN A 97 -35.53 -36.97 -27.77
CA ASN A 97 -36.07 -37.85 -26.74
C ASN A 97 -35.58 -37.43 -25.33
N GLY A 98 -35.48 -36.12 -25.08
CA GLY A 98 -34.97 -35.54 -23.85
C GLY A 98 -33.45 -35.45 -23.73
N TYR A 99 -32.69 -36.04 -24.65
CA TYR A 99 -31.23 -35.99 -24.61
C TYR A 99 -30.72 -34.73 -25.32
N PRO A 100 -29.94 -33.88 -24.62
CA PRO A 100 -29.26 -32.76 -25.27
C PRO A 100 -28.25 -33.24 -26.29
N GLN A 101 -28.30 -32.65 -27.48
CA GLN A 101 -27.37 -32.91 -28.56
C GLN A 101 -26.90 -31.60 -29.17
N PHE A 102 -25.58 -31.40 -29.18
CA PHE A 102 -24.93 -30.35 -29.94
C PHE A 102 -24.28 -30.93 -31.20
N LYS A 103 -24.59 -30.33 -32.34
CA LYS A 103 -24.12 -30.76 -33.66
C LYS A 103 -23.52 -29.58 -34.40
N PHE A 104 -22.35 -29.77 -35.02
CA PHE A 104 -21.72 -28.73 -35.83
C PHE A 104 -21.01 -29.33 -37.05
N ASN A 105 -20.89 -28.56 -38.12
CA ASN A 105 -20.21 -28.95 -39.34
C ASN A 105 -19.19 -27.88 -39.75
N LEU A 106 -17.99 -28.32 -40.15
CA LEU A 106 -16.90 -27.47 -40.65
C LEU A 106 -16.63 -27.68 -42.15
N GLY A 107 -17.56 -28.33 -42.85
CA GLY A 107 -17.46 -28.67 -44.28
C GLY A 107 -16.83 -30.04 -44.58
N SER A 108 -16.66 -30.93 -43.59
CA SER A 108 -16.18 -32.31 -43.79
C SER A 108 -17.12 -33.37 -43.20
N GLY A 109 -18.37 -32.98 -42.97
CA GLY A 109 -19.38 -33.80 -42.31
C GLY A 109 -19.59 -33.35 -40.85
N PRO A 110 -20.77 -33.62 -40.28
CA PRO A 110 -21.12 -33.10 -38.98
C PRO A 110 -20.46 -33.91 -37.85
N ALA A 111 -19.98 -33.20 -36.84
CA ALA A 111 -19.59 -33.74 -35.54
C ALA A 111 -20.75 -33.61 -34.56
N VAL A 112 -20.96 -34.63 -33.73
CA VAL A 112 -22.09 -34.71 -32.79
C VAL A 112 -21.55 -35.01 -31.40
N VAL A 113 -21.98 -34.22 -30.42
CA VAL A 113 -21.83 -34.53 -29.01
C VAL A 113 -23.22 -34.63 -28.39
N ARG A 114 -23.47 -35.71 -27.65
CA ARG A 114 -24.77 -36.02 -27.05
C ARG A 114 -24.57 -36.42 -25.60
N ALA A 115 -25.44 -35.94 -24.73
CA ALA A 115 -25.45 -36.37 -23.33
C ALA A 115 -25.94 -37.82 -23.20
N ASP A 116 -25.55 -38.50 -22.13
CA ASP A 116 -25.93 -39.89 -21.83
C ASP A 116 -27.17 -39.99 -20.93
N LYS A 117 -27.67 -38.86 -20.41
CA LYS A 117 -28.88 -38.77 -19.59
C LYS A 117 -29.91 -37.85 -20.25
N PRO A 118 -31.21 -38.19 -20.20
CA PRO A 118 -32.27 -37.28 -20.62
C PRO A 118 -32.48 -36.19 -19.56
N LEU A 119 -32.92 -35.01 -20.01
CA LEU A 119 -33.37 -33.93 -19.14
C LEU A 119 -34.76 -34.22 -18.58
N THR A 120 -35.01 -33.67 -17.39
CA THR A 120 -36.32 -33.64 -16.76
C THR A 120 -37.16 -32.54 -17.42
N LEU A 121 -38.45 -32.81 -17.65
CA LEU A 121 -39.36 -31.78 -18.15
C LEU A 121 -39.77 -30.85 -17.02
N SER A 122 -40.08 -29.61 -17.37
CA SER A 122 -40.53 -28.55 -16.47
C SER A 122 -39.53 -28.16 -15.38
N GLU A 123 -38.27 -28.56 -15.51
CA GLU A 123 -37.16 -28.14 -14.65
C GLU A 123 -36.15 -27.27 -15.41
N TRP A 124 -35.41 -26.43 -14.69
CA TRP A 124 -34.40 -25.57 -15.30
C TRP A 124 -33.11 -26.33 -15.53
N HIS A 125 -32.64 -26.31 -16.77
CA HIS A 125 -31.37 -26.88 -17.19
C HIS A 125 -30.46 -25.82 -17.77
N THR A 126 -29.15 -26.02 -17.64
CA THR A 126 -28.12 -25.15 -18.22
C THR A 126 -27.14 -25.97 -19.04
N ILE A 127 -27.00 -25.62 -20.32
CA ILE A 127 -26.02 -26.23 -21.22
C ILE A 127 -24.93 -25.21 -21.55
N LYS A 128 -23.68 -25.61 -21.34
CA LYS A 128 -22.50 -24.87 -21.80
C LYS A 128 -21.83 -25.61 -22.95
N ILE A 129 -21.51 -24.90 -24.02
CA ILE A 129 -20.78 -25.44 -25.17
C ILE A 129 -19.54 -24.58 -25.39
N GLN A 130 -18.40 -25.25 -25.48
CA GLN A 130 -17.14 -24.63 -25.89
C GLN A 130 -16.59 -25.38 -27.08
N ARG A 131 -16.28 -24.63 -28.14
CA ARG A 131 -15.58 -25.15 -29.31
C ARG A 131 -14.22 -24.49 -29.45
N ASN A 132 -13.18 -25.29 -29.65
CA ASN A 132 -11.85 -24.84 -30.05
C ASN A 132 -11.38 -25.65 -31.27
N ARG A 133 -11.28 -24.98 -32.41
CA ARG A 133 -10.95 -25.54 -33.73
C ARG A 133 -11.84 -26.75 -34.04
N LYS A 134 -11.33 -27.97 -33.90
CA LYS A 134 -12.07 -29.18 -34.25
C LYS A 134 -12.76 -29.80 -33.05
N GLU A 135 -12.34 -29.45 -31.84
CA GLU A 135 -12.88 -30.02 -30.62
C GLU A 135 -14.05 -29.18 -30.12
N ALA A 136 -15.15 -29.85 -29.77
CA ALA A 136 -16.26 -29.25 -29.04
C ALA A 136 -16.48 -30.03 -27.75
N THR A 137 -16.82 -29.29 -26.71
CA THR A 137 -17.16 -29.80 -25.38
C THR A 137 -18.53 -29.28 -25.01
N MET A 138 -19.36 -30.13 -24.41
CA MET A 138 -20.70 -29.80 -23.93
C MET A 138 -20.80 -30.22 -22.47
N LEU A 139 -21.22 -29.32 -21.60
CA LEU A 139 -21.55 -29.58 -20.20
C LEU A 139 -23.04 -29.36 -20.01
N VAL A 140 -23.68 -30.25 -19.26
CA VAL A 140 -25.12 -30.21 -18.97
C VAL A 140 -25.27 -30.19 -17.45
N ASP A 141 -25.86 -29.13 -16.90
CA ASP A 141 -26.08 -28.94 -15.45
C ASP A 141 -24.82 -29.05 -14.56
N GLY A 142 -23.64 -28.91 -15.15
CA GLY A 142 -22.36 -29.05 -14.45
C GLY A 142 -21.82 -30.48 -14.38
N ASP A 143 -22.48 -31.46 -15.01
CA ASP A 143 -21.96 -32.82 -15.17
C ASP A 143 -20.69 -32.85 -16.07
N SER A 144 -19.97 -33.98 -16.03
CA SER A 144 -18.71 -34.19 -16.77
C SER A 144 -18.81 -33.81 -18.26
N PRO A 145 -17.77 -33.17 -18.84
CA PRO A 145 -17.85 -32.64 -20.19
C PRO A 145 -17.90 -33.76 -21.23
N TYR A 146 -18.95 -33.77 -22.04
CA TYR A 146 -19.02 -34.59 -23.24
C TYR A 146 -18.15 -33.94 -24.33
N LYS A 147 -17.29 -34.72 -24.99
CA LYS A 147 -16.34 -34.18 -25.97
C LYS A 147 -16.46 -34.86 -27.33
N VAL A 148 -16.23 -34.10 -28.39
CA VAL A 148 -16.12 -34.62 -29.76
C VAL A 148 -15.06 -33.84 -30.54
N VAL A 149 -14.39 -34.53 -31.47
CA VAL A 149 -13.46 -33.90 -32.43
C VAL A 149 -14.01 -34.11 -33.84
N ALA A 150 -14.22 -33.02 -34.57
CA ALA A 150 -14.67 -33.08 -35.96
C ALA A 150 -13.66 -33.79 -36.87
N VAL A 151 -14.17 -34.47 -37.89
CA VAL A 151 -13.35 -35.14 -38.91
C VAL A 151 -12.90 -34.16 -40.00
N GLY A 152 -11.94 -34.56 -40.84
CA GLY A 152 -11.43 -33.72 -41.93
C GLY A 152 -10.36 -32.70 -41.53
N ARG A 153 -9.93 -31.86 -42.49
CA ARG A 153 -8.82 -30.90 -42.31
C ARG A 153 -9.28 -29.49 -41.94
N ARG A 154 -10.55 -29.17 -42.20
CA ARG A 154 -11.11 -27.83 -41.96
C ARG A 154 -11.25 -27.55 -40.45
N GLN A 155 -10.96 -26.31 -40.09
CA GLN A 155 -11.02 -25.80 -38.71
C GLN A 155 -11.82 -24.50 -38.61
N GLY A 156 -12.22 -23.90 -39.74
CA GLY A 156 -13.05 -22.71 -39.79
C GLY A 156 -14.52 -23.08 -39.68
N LEU A 157 -15.31 -22.20 -39.07
CA LEU A 157 -16.77 -22.25 -39.05
C LEU A 157 -17.27 -20.87 -39.51
N ASP A 158 -17.82 -20.79 -40.71
CA ASP A 158 -18.31 -19.56 -41.31
C ASP A 158 -19.85 -19.49 -41.23
N LEU A 159 -20.37 -18.73 -40.27
CA LEU A 159 -21.80 -18.56 -40.04
C LEU A 159 -22.23 -17.17 -40.51
N LYS A 160 -23.23 -17.11 -41.39
CA LYS A 160 -23.65 -15.85 -42.06
C LYS A 160 -25.14 -15.55 -41.88
N GLU A 161 -25.95 -16.57 -41.69
CA GLU A 161 -27.38 -16.39 -41.43
C GLU A 161 -27.63 -15.92 -39.98
N PRO A 162 -28.85 -15.46 -39.65
CA PRO A 162 -29.21 -15.15 -38.27
C PRO A 162 -29.05 -16.36 -37.34
N LEU A 163 -28.74 -16.08 -36.08
CA LEU A 163 -28.78 -17.04 -34.99
C LEU A 163 -30.21 -17.15 -34.49
N TYR A 164 -30.85 -18.30 -34.73
CA TYR A 164 -32.21 -18.55 -34.30
C TYR A 164 -32.25 -19.29 -32.97
N ILE A 165 -33.12 -18.83 -32.08
CA ILE A 165 -33.36 -19.37 -30.74
C ILE A 165 -34.82 -19.83 -30.64
N GLY A 166 -35.01 -21.01 -30.08
CA GLY A 166 -36.32 -21.60 -29.78
C GLY A 166 -37.08 -22.18 -30.99
N GLY A 167 -36.72 -21.82 -32.22
CA GLY A 167 -37.36 -22.34 -33.43
C GLY A 167 -36.73 -21.79 -34.70
N LEU A 168 -37.30 -22.13 -35.86
CA LEU A 168 -36.87 -21.62 -37.17
C LEU A 168 -38.04 -20.98 -37.91
N PRO A 169 -37.78 -19.97 -38.77
CA PRO A 169 -38.82 -19.35 -39.57
C PRO A 169 -39.32 -20.29 -40.68
N ASN A 170 -40.63 -20.54 -40.70
CA ASN A 170 -41.37 -21.32 -41.68
C ASN A 170 -41.00 -22.82 -41.75
N THR A 171 -42.01 -23.65 -42.01
CA THR A 171 -41.88 -25.11 -42.20
C THR A 171 -40.89 -25.49 -43.32
N ALA A 172 -40.66 -24.60 -44.30
CA ALA A 172 -39.67 -24.82 -45.36
C ALA A 172 -38.24 -24.91 -44.83
N ASN A 173 -37.90 -24.20 -43.74
CA ASN A 173 -36.56 -24.24 -43.17
C ASN A 173 -36.33 -25.54 -42.39
N TYR A 174 -37.33 -26.01 -41.64
CA TYR A 174 -37.31 -27.35 -41.03
C TYR A 174 -37.09 -28.44 -42.08
N ASN A 175 -37.78 -28.37 -43.24
CA ASN A 175 -37.60 -29.34 -44.31
C ASN A 175 -36.20 -29.33 -44.94
N LYS A 176 -35.51 -28.19 -44.99
CA LYS A 176 -34.12 -28.10 -45.48
C LYS A 176 -33.15 -28.80 -44.55
N ILE A 177 -33.36 -28.66 -43.25
CA ILE A 177 -32.46 -29.19 -42.22
C ILE A 177 -32.77 -30.65 -41.84
N ARG A 178 -33.98 -31.15 -42.13
CA ARG A 178 -34.45 -32.52 -41.82
C ARG A 178 -33.53 -33.66 -42.25
N LYS A 179 -32.70 -33.49 -43.28
CA LYS A 179 -31.72 -34.51 -43.69
C LYS A 179 -30.53 -34.64 -42.73
N GLN A 180 -30.29 -33.60 -41.94
CA GLN A 180 -29.16 -33.47 -41.02
C GLN A 180 -29.58 -33.54 -39.56
N PHE A 181 -30.84 -33.31 -39.21
CA PHE A 181 -31.31 -33.33 -37.81
C PHE A 181 -32.48 -34.29 -37.63
N GLU A 182 -32.52 -34.93 -36.46
CA GLU A 182 -33.55 -35.90 -36.08
C GLU A 182 -34.85 -35.21 -35.62
N VAL A 183 -34.83 -33.88 -35.47
CA VAL A 183 -35.93 -33.05 -34.94
C VAL A 183 -36.42 -32.08 -36.00
N ASN A 184 -37.75 -31.96 -36.13
CA ASN A 184 -38.41 -31.08 -37.12
C ASN A 184 -39.32 -30.02 -36.48
N THR A 185 -39.18 -29.79 -35.17
CA THR A 185 -39.98 -28.85 -34.39
C THR A 185 -39.07 -27.87 -33.66
N GLY A 186 -39.59 -26.67 -33.37
CA GLY A 186 -38.93 -25.76 -32.43
C GLY A 186 -39.02 -26.28 -31.00
N PHE A 187 -38.20 -25.70 -30.14
CA PHE A 187 -38.29 -25.88 -28.71
C PHE A 187 -39.64 -25.37 -28.16
N VAL A 188 -40.20 -26.13 -27.21
CA VAL A 188 -41.40 -25.76 -26.45
C VAL A 188 -41.00 -25.59 -24.99
N GLY A 189 -41.25 -24.40 -24.44
CA GLY A 189 -40.92 -24.03 -23.06
C GLY A 189 -40.18 -22.70 -22.96
N CYS A 190 -39.52 -22.48 -21.84
CA CYS A 190 -38.94 -21.17 -21.51
C CYS A 190 -37.42 -21.13 -21.70
N ILE A 191 -36.89 -19.99 -22.14
CA ILE A 191 -35.43 -19.74 -22.21
C ILE A 191 -35.14 -18.48 -21.40
N SER A 192 -34.39 -18.59 -20.31
CA SER A 192 -34.12 -17.45 -19.43
C SER A 192 -32.79 -16.77 -19.68
N ARG A 193 -31.79 -17.51 -20.16
CA ARG A 193 -30.42 -17.03 -20.20
C ARG A 193 -29.73 -17.51 -21.45
N LEU A 194 -29.05 -16.57 -22.13
CA LEU A 194 -28.17 -16.83 -23.26
C LEU A 194 -26.89 -16.01 -23.06
N VAL A 195 -25.73 -16.67 -23.11
CA VAL A 195 -24.41 -16.01 -23.05
C VAL A 195 -23.61 -16.44 -24.28
N LEU A 196 -23.12 -15.46 -25.03
CA LEU A 196 -22.29 -15.65 -26.22
C LEU A 196 -20.90 -15.07 -25.94
N GLY A 197 -19.89 -15.92 -25.86
CA GLY A 197 -18.55 -15.52 -25.43
C GLY A 197 -18.57 -15.03 -23.99
N GLU A 198 -18.31 -13.72 -23.79
CA GLU A 198 -18.35 -13.04 -22.48
C GLU A 198 -19.62 -12.18 -22.31
N LYS A 199 -20.43 -12.03 -23.37
CA LYS A 199 -21.62 -11.16 -23.36
C LYS A 199 -22.87 -11.96 -23.00
N GLN A 200 -23.57 -11.53 -21.94
CA GLN A 200 -24.94 -11.96 -21.69
C GLN A 200 -25.88 -11.23 -22.66
N VAL A 201 -26.68 -11.99 -23.40
CA VAL A 201 -27.63 -11.46 -24.40
C VAL A 201 -28.92 -11.07 -23.70
N ASP A 202 -29.43 -9.88 -24.02
CA ASP A 202 -30.80 -9.49 -23.65
C ASP A 202 -31.77 -10.14 -24.65
N LEU A 203 -32.48 -11.19 -24.21
CA LEU A 203 -33.34 -11.97 -25.10
C LEU A 203 -34.49 -11.17 -25.73
N ILE A 204 -34.87 -10.06 -25.10
CA ILE A 204 -35.97 -9.20 -25.55
C ILE A 204 -35.43 -7.92 -26.21
N GLY A 205 -34.37 -7.34 -25.64
CA GLY A 205 -33.80 -6.08 -26.10
C GLY A 205 -32.84 -6.19 -27.30
N ASP A 206 -32.08 -7.29 -27.42
CA ASP A 206 -31.04 -7.45 -28.45
C ASP A 206 -31.55 -8.15 -29.74
N GLN A 207 -32.82 -8.53 -29.81
CA GLN A 207 -33.37 -9.30 -30.93
C GLN A 207 -33.45 -8.49 -32.24
N THR A 208 -33.15 -9.13 -33.37
CA THR A 208 -33.35 -8.55 -34.70
C THR A 208 -34.73 -8.83 -35.28
N ASP A 209 -35.34 -9.96 -34.89
CA ASP A 209 -36.69 -10.37 -35.26
C ASP A 209 -37.23 -11.36 -34.22
N SER A 210 -38.55 -11.45 -34.07
CA SER A 210 -39.21 -12.40 -33.17
C SER A 210 -40.63 -12.71 -33.63
N VAL A 211 -41.01 -13.99 -33.59
CA VAL A 211 -42.36 -14.44 -33.93
C VAL A 211 -42.88 -15.38 -32.85
N GLY A 212 -44.17 -15.27 -32.51
CA GLY A 212 -44.88 -16.27 -31.70
C GLY A 212 -44.42 -16.44 -30.24
N ILE A 213 -43.51 -15.61 -29.74
CA ILE A 213 -43.06 -15.66 -28.34
C ILE A 213 -44.09 -15.04 -27.39
N THR A 214 -44.20 -15.61 -26.20
CA THR A 214 -45.03 -15.09 -25.11
C THR A 214 -44.19 -14.93 -23.83
N SER A 215 -44.78 -14.43 -22.75
CA SER A 215 -44.09 -14.37 -21.45
C SER A 215 -44.13 -15.74 -20.78
N CYS A 216 -43.00 -16.20 -20.24
CA CYS A 216 -42.96 -17.38 -19.39
C CYS A 216 -43.39 -17.03 -17.97
N GLU A 217 -44.32 -17.79 -17.40
CA GLU A 217 -44.81 -17.59 -16.03
C GLU A 217 -43.81 -18.12 -14.96
N THR A 218 -42.60 -17.56 -14.91
CA THR A 218 -41.56 -18.01 -13.97
C THR A 218 -41.86 -17.71 -12.51
N CYS A 219 -42.73 -16.71 -12.26
CA CYS A 219 -43.11 -16.25 -10.93
C CYS A 219 -44.55 -16.62 -10.50
N ALA A 220 -45.25 -17.51 -11.23
CA ALA A 220 -46.66 -17.83 -10.95
C ALA A 220 -46.92 -18.35 -9.52
N GLU A 221 -46.06 -19.25 -9.02
CA GLU A 221 -46.20 -19.82 -7.67
C GLU A 221 -45.39 -19.08 -6.59
N ASN A 222 -44.82 -17.91 -6.91
CA ASN A 222 -43.89 -17.14 -6.09
C ASN A 222 -42.89 -18.01 -5.28
N PRO A 223 -41.73 -18.37 -5.84
CA PRO A 223 -40.72 -19.19 -5.17
C PRO A 223 -39.98 -18.50 -4.01
N CYS A 224 -40.35 -17.26 -3.67
CA CYS A 224 -39.67 -16.46 -2.65
C CYS A 224 -40.39 -16.54 -1.30
N ASN A 225 -39.69 -17.03 -0.29
CA ASN A 225 -40.19 -17.20 1.06
C ASN A 225 -40.26 -15.87 1.83
N ASN A 226 -40.87 -15.91 3.03
CA ASN A 226 -40.98 -14.78 3.96
C ASN A 226 -41.61 -13.50 3.35
N GLY A 227 -42.53 -13.69 2.38
CA GLY A 227 -43.21 -12.60 1.71
C GLY A 227 -42.33 -11.81 0.73
N GLY A 228 -41.21 -12.41 0.29
CA GLY A 228 -40.39 -11.90 -0.81
C GLY A 228 -41.17 -11.82 -2.12
N VAL A 229 -40.72 -10.93 -3.01
CA VAL A 229 -41.35 -10.70 -4.31
C VAL A 229 -40.51 -11.37 -5.39
N CYS A 230 -41.11 -12.28 -6.16
CA CYS A 230 -40.45 -12.87 -7.31
C CYS A 230 -40.32 -11.86 -8.46
N GLN A 231 -39.14 -11.80 -9.05
CA GLN A 231 -38.80 -10.97 -10.20
C GLN A 231 -38.27 -11.86 -11.31
N GLU A 232 -38.91 -11.84 -12.48
CA GLU A 232 -38.40 -12.53 -13.66
C GLU A 232 -37.00 -11.99 -14.01
N ALA A 233 -36.04 -12.86 -14.31
CA ALA A 233 -34.67 -12.43 -14.51
C ALA A 233 -33.88 -13.39 -15.40
N ALA A 234 -32.86 -12.87 -16.08
CA ALA A 234 -31.97 -13.63 -16.95
C ALA A 234 -30.94 -14.48 -16.17
N THR A 235 -31.44 -15.27 -15.22
CA THR A 235 -30.67 -16.20 -14.37
C THR A 235 -30.86 -17.63 -14.87
N LYS A 236 -30.07 -18.57 -14.33
CA LYS A 236 -30.22 -20.00 -14.65
C LYS A 236 -31.61 -20.56 -14.30
N ASN A 237 -32.33 -19.90 -13.39
CA ASN A 237 -33.63 -20.31 -12.89
C ASN A 237 -34.79 -19.44 -13.43
N GLY A 238 -34.51 -18.46 -14.30
CA GLY A 238 -35.53 -17.57 -14.86
C GLY A 238 -36.12 -16.52 -13.91
N TYR A 239 -35.73 -16.52 -12.64
CA TYR A 239 -36.15 -15.52 -11.66
C TYR A 239 -35.04 -15.18 -10.69
N THR A 240 -35.28 -14.11 -9.94
CA THR A 240 -34.59 -13.74 -8.71
C THR A 240 -35.62 -13.34 -7.66
N CYS A 241 -35.24 -13.41 -6.38
CA CYS A 241 -36.12 -13.00 -5.29
C CYS A 241 -35.71 -11.63 -4.74
N LEU A 242 -36.67 -10.71 -4.68
CA LEU A 242 -36.54 -9.42 -4.00
C LEU A 242 -37.02 -9.59 -2.55
N CYS A 243 -36.06 -9.76 -1.64
CA CYS A 243 -36.38 -10.02 -0.24
C CYS A 243 -36.86 -8.76 0.48
N ARG A 244 -37.81 -8.96 1.41
CA ARG A 244 -38.26 -7.89 2.31
C ARG A 244 -37.16 -7.55 3.32
N ALA A 245 -37.23 -6.34 3.88
CA ALA A 245 -36.33 -5.91 4.94
C ALA A 245 -36.27 -6.93 6.09
N GLY A 246 -35.07 -7.38 6.43
CA GLY A 246 -34.83 -8.38 7.47
C GLY A 246 -34.73 -9.82 6.97
N PHE A 247 -34.89 -10.08 5.67
CA PHE A 247 -34.69 -11.42 5.06
C PHE A 247 -33.62 -11.40 3.96
N SER A 248 -32.90 -12.52 3.79
CA SER A 248 -31.82 -12.69 2.82
C SER A 248 -31.75 -14.10 2.22
N GLY A 249 -30.86 -14.28 1.24
CA GLY A 249 -30.64 -15.52 0.51
C GLY A 249 -31.43 -15.63 -0.80
N LYS A 250 -31.05 -16.61 -1.62
CA LYS A 250 -31.61 -16.83 -2.98
C LYS A 250 -33.14 -16.93 -3.01
N TYR A 251 -33.73 -17.49 -1.95
CA TYR A 251 -35.17 -17.68 -1.81
C TYR A 251 -35.76 -16.85 -0.66
N CYS A 252 -34.98 -15.93 -0.07
CA CYS A 252 -35.38 -15.14 1.12
C CYS A 252 -35.63 -15.98 2.38
N ASP A 253 -34.96 -17.12 2.52
CA ASP A 253 -35.19 -18.09 3.60
C ASP A 253 -34.54 -17.70 4.93
N TYR A 254 -33.54 -16.84 4.87
CA TYR A 254 -32.70 -16.52 6.02
C TYR A 254 -33.08 -15.17 6.61
N VAL A 255 -32.93 -15.05 7.93
CA VAL A 255 -33.08 -13.77 8.64
C VAL A 255 -31.76 -13.01 8.52
N GLY A 256 -31.78 -11.83 7.88
CA GLY A 256 -30.59 -11.05 7.55
C GLY A 256 -30.89 -9.95 6.53
N GLN A 257 -29.96 -9.02 6.29
CA GLN A 257 -30.14 -8.03 5.22
C GLN A 257 -29.73 -8.63 3.87
N SER A 258 -30.60 -8.63 2.86
CA SER A 258 -30.22 -8.92 1.47
C SER A 258 -29.63 -7.69 0.78
N CYS A 259 -29.06 -7.89 -0.41
CA CYS A 259 -28.73 -6.83 -1.34
C CYS A 259 -29.94 -5.95 -1.62
N TYR A 260 -29.72 -4.64 -1.65
CA TYR A 260 -30.72 -3.65 -2.02
C TYR A 260 -30.05 -2.51 -2.82
N PRO A 261 -30.80 -1.73 -3.61
CA PRO A 261 -30.23 -0.62 -4.37
C PRO A 261 -29.49 0.37 -3.46
N GLY A 262 -28.20 0.61 -3.74
CA GLY A 262 -27.31 1.45 -2.91
C GLY A 262 -26.63 0.72 -1.74
N ALA A 263 -26.88 -0.58 -1.55
CA ALA A 263 -26.25 -1.39 -0.50
C ALA A 263 -24.71 -1.37 -0.55
N CYS A 264 -24.12 -1.20 -1.73
CA CYS A 264 -22.68 -1.17 -1.94
C CYS A 264 -22.18 0.10 -2.62
N GLY A 265 -22.94 1.21 -2.63
CA GLY A 265 -22.55 2.42 -3.36
C GLY A 265 -22.29 2.14 -4.84
N GLU A 266 -21.06 2.39 -5.32
CA GLU A 266 -20.59 2.08 -6.69
C GLU A 266 -20.12 0.62 -6.86
N GLY A 267 -20.10 -0.16 -5.78
CA GLY A 267 -19.70 -1.56 -5.76
C GLY A 267 -20.81 -2.54 -6.13
N LYS A 268 -20.40 -3.77 -6.46
CA LYS A 268 -21.30 -4.85 -6.80
C LYS A 268 -21.75 -5.59 -5.54
N CYS A 269 -23.04 -5.60 -5.27
CA CYS A 269 -23.63 -6.38 -4.19
C CYS A 269 -23.84 -7.84 -4.60
N VAL A 270 -23.55 -8.78 -3.69
CA VAL A 270 -23.85 -10.20 -3.85
C VAL A 270 -24.47 -10.75 -2.57
N ASP A 271 -25.66 -11.33 -2.69
CA ASP A 271 -26.35 -11.97 -1.56
C ASP A 271 -25.56 -13.16 -1.01
N LYS A 272 -25.58 -13.30 0.32
CA LYS A 272 -25.11 -14.49 1.05
C LYS A 272 -26.30 -15.26 1.61
N ASP A 273 -26.03 -16.44 2.17
CA ASP A 273 -27.02 -17.16 2.98
C ASP A 273 -27.55 -16.23 4.07
N ILE A 274 -26.65 -15.58 4.84
CA ILE A 274 -27.02 -14.54 5.80
C ILE A 274 -26.31 -13.25 5.40
N GLY A 275 -27.07 -12.21 5.06
CA GLY A 275 -26.48 -10.92 4.71
C GLY A 275 -26.20 -10.74 3.21
N PHE A 276 -25.30 -9.81 2.90
CA PHE A 276 -24.71 -9.61 1.57
C PHE A 276 -23.25 -9.18 1.69
N ASP A 277 -22.47 -9.41 0.63
CA ASP A 277 -21.12 -8.89 0.48
C ASP A 277 -21.07 -7.82 -0.63
N CYS A 278 -20.23 -6.81 -0.43
CA CYS A 278 -19.97 -5.78 -1.42
C CYS A 278 -18.59 -5.92 -2.04
N TYR A 279 -18.54 -6.02 -3.36
CA TYR A 279 -17.32 -6.07 -4.16
C TYR A 279 -17.03 -4.69 -4.74
N CYS A 280 -16.04 -4.01 -4.17
CA CYS A 280 -15.76 -2.60 -4.43
C CYS A 280 -14.85 -2.38 -5.64
N PRO A 281 -15.09 -1.36 -6.48
CA PRO A 281 -14.17 -1.02 -7.56
C PRO A 281 -12.82 -0.51 -7.02
N ILE A 282 -11.78 -0.49 -7.88
CA ILE A 282 -10.48 0.12 -7.54
C ILE A 282 -10.72 1.53 -6.98
N GLY A 283 -10.12 1.78 -5.82
CA GLY A 283 -10.20 3.06 -5.14
C GLY A 283 -11.44 3.23 -4.25
N LYS A 284 -12.23 2.18 -4.03
CA LYS A 284 -13.31 2.13 -3.03
C LYS A 284 -13.11 1.01 -2.01
N THR A 285 -13.37 1.26 -0.73
CA THR A 285 -13.28 0.27 0.36
C THR A 285 -14.44 0.43 1.35
N GLY A 286 -14.52 -0.44 2.34
CA GLY A 286 -15.61 -0.53 3.31
C GLY A 286 -16.55 -1.69 3.03
N LEU A 287 -17.38 -2.05 4.01
CA LEU A 287 -18.33 -3.17 3.89
C LEU A 287 -19.40 -2.92 2.82
N ARG A 288 -19.54 -1.66 2.39
CA ARG A 288 -20.50 -1.15 1.42
C ARG A 288 -19.86 -0.26 0.35
N CYS A 289 -18.54 -0.35 0.16
CA CYS A 289 -17.77 0.47 -0.78
C CYS A 289 -17.98 1.99 -0.63
N GLU A 290 -18.25 2.40 0.61
CA GLU A 290 -18.63 3.75 0.98
C GLU A 290 -17.43 4.70 1.10
N HIS A 291 -16.21 4.17 1.22
CA HIS A 291 -15.00 4.95 1.40
C HIS A 291 -14.16 4.99 0.12
N SER A 292 -13.66 6.15 -0.27
CA SER A 292 -12.67 6.27 -1.35
C SER A 292 -11.24 6.15 -0.80
N VAL A 293 -10.36 5.43 -1.50
CA VAL A 293 -8.94 5.22 -1.11
C VAL A 293 -8.00 5.32 -2.31
N ASN A 294 -6.80 5.88 -2.10
CA ASN A 294 -5.73 5.87 -3.10
C ASN A 294 -4.81 4.66 -2.84
N ILE A 295 -4.68 3.77 -3.83
CA ILE A 295 -3.97 2.49 -3.66
C ILE A 295 -2.55 2.62 -4.22
N HIS A 296 -1.55 2.69 -3.33
CA HIS A 296 -0.13 2.67 -3.71
C HIS A 296 0.47 1.25 -3.71
N ASN A 297 0.12 0.41 -2.72
CA ASN A 297 0.55 -0.99 -2.63
C ASN A 297 -0.64 -1.86 -2.21
N PRO A 298 -1.17 -2.74 -3.08
CA PRO A 298 -2.29 -3.61 -2.75
C PRO A 298 -1.90 -4.63 -1.66
N ALA A 299 -2.68 -4.65 -0.59
CA ALA A 299 -2.71 -5.71 0.41
C ALA A 299 -3.80 -6.74 0.07
N PHE A 300 -3.65 -7.95 0.60
CA PHE A 300 -4.54 -9.09 0.41
C PHE A 300 -4.74 -9.71 1.79
N HIS A 301 -5.97 -9.72 2.30
CA HIS A 301 -6.24 -10.11 3.69
C HIS A 301 -7.03 -11.41 3.82
N ASP A 302 -7.78 -11.79 2.77
CA ASP A 302 -8.63 -12.97 2.77
C ASP A 302 -8.78 -13.54 1.36
N ASP A 303 -9.57 -14.62 1.26
CA ASP A 303 -9.84 -15.33 0.01
C ASP A 303 -10.71 -14.58 -1.01
N ARG A 304 -11.11 -13.34 -0.70
CA ARG A 304 -11.90 -12.47 -1.58
C ARG A 304 -11.06 -11.37 -2.22
N ALA A 305 -9.87 -11.11 -1.70
CA ALA A 305 -8.96 -10.09 -2.23
C ALA A 305 -8.20 -10.61 -3.46
N PHE A 306 -8.35 -9.95 -4.60
CA PHE A 306 -7.58 -10.22 -5.81
C PHE A 306 -7.51 -8.98 -6.72
N LEU A 307 -6.45 -8.89 -7.52
CA LEU A 307 -6.40 -7.98 -8.67
C LEU A 307 -6.54 -8.80 -9.95
N ALA A 308 -7.34 -8.35 -10.91
CA ALA A 308 -7.47 -9.00 -12.21
C ALA A 308 -6.88 -8.09 -13.30
N TYR A 309 -5.82 -8.57 -13.95
CA TYR A 309 -5.28 -7.96 -15.16
C TYR A 309 -5.93 -8.62 -16.37
N GLU A 310 -6.13 -7.86 -17.45
CA GLU A 310 -6.68 -8.41 -18.68
C GLU A 310 -5.91 -9.65 -19.13
N LYS A 311 -6.62 -10.60 -19.74
CA LYS A 311 -6.01 -11.81 -20.30
C LYS A 311 -4.97 -11.44 -21.39
N PRO A 312 -3.90 -12.25 -21.59
CA PRO A 312 -2.97 -12.05 -22.70
C PRO A 312 -3.69 -11.98 -24.06
N SER A 313 -3.41 -10.94 -24.84
CA SER A 313 -4.04 -10.70 -26.16
C SER A 313 -3.79 -11.83 -27.18
N LYS A 314 -2.72 -12.61 -26.99
CA LYS A 314 -2.35 -13.79 -27.76
C LYS A 314 -1.83 -14.86 -26.81
N ALA A 315 -1.92 -16.12 -27.22
CA ALA A 315 -1.35 -17.25 -26.49
C ALA A 315 0.18 -17.02 -26.29
N PRO A 316 0.65 -16.71 -25.05
CA PRO A 316 2.02 -16.29 -24.85
C PRO A 316 3.03 -17.41 -25.17
N ARG A 317 3.99 -17.07 -26.03
CA ARG A 317 5.27 -17.81 -26.16
C ARG A 317 6.27 -17.40 -25.08
N LYS A 318 6.12 -16.18 -24.55
CA LYS A 318 6.87 -15.65 -23.41
C LYS A 318 5.91 -15.16 -22.34
N LEU A 319 6.18 -15.49 -21.09
CA LEU A 319 5.52 -14.94 -19.91
C LEU A 319 6.62 -14.47 -18.96
N SER A 320 6.66 -13.16 -18.70
CA SER A 320 7.62 -12.56 -17.77
C SER A 320 6.85 -11.77 -16.72
N LEU A 321 7.15 -12.06 -15.46
CA LEU A 321 6.50 -11.49 -14.29
C LEU A 321 7.57 -11.20 -13.23
N ALA A 322 7.56 -9.99 -12.69
CA ALA A 322 8.31 -9.65 -11.49
C ALA A 322 7.38 -8.94 -10.51
N MET A 323 7.56 -9.20 -9.21
CA MET A 323 6.82 -8.53 -8.15
C MET A 323 7.60 -8.52 -6.83
N SER A 324 7.34 -7.51 -6.02
CA SER A 324 7.73 -7.45 -4.61
C SER A 324 6.52 -7.89 -3.78
N PHE A 325 6.70 -8.78 -2.80
CA PHE A 325 5.61 -9.17 -1.89
C PHE A 325 6.11 -9.36 -0.46
N ASN A 326 5.23 -9.15 0.51
CA ASN A 326 5.51 -9.31 1.94
C ASN A 326 4.38 -10.14 2.57
N PRO A 327 4.59 -11.46 2.83
CA PRO A 327 3.59 -12.32 3.42
C PRO A 327 3.38 -11.99 4.91
N THR A 328 2.13 -11.83 5.33
CA THR A 328 1.79 -11.57 6.75
C THR A 328 1.79 -12.82 7.63
N ASP A 329 1.73 -14.01 7.01
CA ASP A 329 1.79 -15.30 7.69
C ASP A 329 2.71 -16.28 6.94
N SER A 330 2.96 -17.45 7.51
CA SER A 330 3.79 -18.49 6.90
C SER A 330 2.99 -19.56 6.15
N GLY A 331 1.71 -19.30 5.86
CA GLY A 331 0.83 -20.24 5.17
C GLY A 331 1.01 -20.20 3.65
N ASP A 332 0.46 -21.22 2.99
CA ASP A 332 0.40 -21.26 1.53
C ASP A 332 -0.48 -20.14 0.99
N GLY A 333 -0.19 -19.70 -0.24
CA GLY A 333 -0.92 -18.60 -0.87
C GLY A 333 -0.67 -18.47 -2.38
N ILE A 334 -1.69 -18.05 -3.12
CA ILE A 334 -1.59 -17.77 -4.56
C ILE A 334 -1.15 -16.32 -4.79
N LEU A 335 0.03 -16.13 -5.37
CA LEU A 335 0.55 -14.81 -5.74
C LEU A 335 0.10 -14.40 -7.15
N MET A 336 0.07 -15.35 -8.09
CA MET A 336 -0.46 -15.15 -9.43
C MET A 336 -1.16 -16.41 -9.95
N TYR A 337 -2.27 -16.25 -10.66
CA TYR A 337 -2.95 -17.35 -11.34
C TYR A 337 -3.58 -16.93 -12.66
N GLY A 338 -3.44 -17.76 -13.69
CA GLY A 338 -4.20 -17.67 -14.93
C GLY A 338 -4.39 -19.04 -15.56
N SER A 339 -5.50 -19.23 -16.27
CA SER A 339 -5.85 -20.51 -16.87
C SER A 339 -6.55 -20.36 -18.23
N GLN A 340 -6.71 -21.48 -18.93
CA GLN A 340 -7.36 -21.54 -20.23
C GLN A 340 -8.88 -21.35 -20.15
N ASN A 341 -9.51 -21.64 -19.01
CA ASN A 341 -10.94 -21.44 -18.77
C ASN A 341 -11.23 -21.24 -17.28
N ASP A 342 -12.41 -20.70 -17.00
CA ASP A 342 -12.91 -20.39 -15.67
C ASP A 342 -13.04 -21.63 -14.75
N GLU A 343 -13.01 -22.85 -15.27
CA GLU A 343 -13.08 -24.09 -14.50
C GLU A 343 -11.68 -24.66 -14.17
N GLY A 344 -10.62 -23.96 -14.57
CA GLY A 344 -9.23 -24.32 -14.27
C GLY A 344 -8.67 -25.46 -15.14
N TYR A 345 -9.39 -25.92 -16.16
CA TYR A 345 -8.91 -27.01 -17.02
C TYR A 345 -8.00 -26.52 -18.16
N GLY A 346 -7.07 -27.38 -18.59
CA GLY A 346 -6.17 -27.10 -19.71
C GLY A 346 -4.91 -26.35 -19.27
N ASP A 347 -4.42 -25.47 -20.15
CA ASP A 347 -3.21 -24.68 -19.90
C ASP A 347 -3.39 -23.76 -18.68
N PHE A 348 -2.37 -23.66 -17.84
CA PHE A 348 -2.36 -22.72 -16.72
C PHE A 348 -0.95 -22.28 -16.35
N ALA A 349 -0.87 -21.16 -15.65
CA ALA A 349 0.33 -20.72 -14.96
C ALA A 349 -0.03 -20.19 -13.57
N ALA A 350 0.75 -20.57 -12.58
CA ALA A 350 0.56 -20.18 -11.19
C ALA A 350 1.91 -19.86 -10.54
N LEU A 351 1.99 -18.72 -9.86
CA LEU A 351 3.05 -18.39 -8.91
C LEU A 351 2.47 -18.49 -7.52
N ILE A 352 3.02 -19.35 -6.68
CA ILE A 352 2.47 -19.69 -5.37
C ILE A 352 3.56 -19.68 -4.29
N ILE A 353 3.15 -19.45 -3.06
CA ILE A 353 3.89 -19.81 -1.85
C ILE A 353 3.39 -21.17 -1.43
N LYS A 354 4.28 -22.16 -1.36
CA LYS A 354 3.98 -23.51 -0.89
C LYS A 354 5.07 -24.00 0.06
N ASP A 355 4.67 -24.42 1.26
CA ASP A 355 5.60 -24.87 2.30
C ASP A 355 6.74 -23.86 2.53
N LYS A 356 6.38 -22.57 2.63
CA LYS A 356 7.27 -21.41 2.77
C LYS A 356 8.21 -21.12 1.58
N HIS A 357 8.13 -21.85 0.47
CA HIS A 357 8.97 -21.61 -0.70
C HIS A 357 8.13 -21.07 -1.87
N ILE A 358 8.78 -20.36 -2.78
CA ILE A 358 8.12 -19.90 -4.00
C ILE A 358 8.15 -21.02 -5.02
N GLU A 359 6.99 -21.33 -5.58
CA GLU A 359 6.87 -22.24 -6.70
C GLU A 359 6.22 -21.57 -7.91
N PHE A 360 6.82 -21.76 -9.08
CA PHE A 360 6.19 -21.46 -10.35
C PHE A 360 5.76 -22.77 -11.02
N ARG A 361 4.45 -22.96 -11.17
CA ARG A 361 3.83 -24.14 -11.78
C ARG A 361 3.12 -23.76 -13.06
N PHE A 362 3.30 -24.54 -14.13
CA PHE A 362 2.62 -24.28 -15.39
C PHE A 362 2.41 -25.56 -16.21
N ASP A 363 1.32 -25.60 -16.97
CA ASP A 363 1.03 -26.60 -17.99
C ASP A 363 0.69 -25.90 -19.31
N ILE A 364 1.20 -26.44 -20.41
CA ILE A 364 1.06 -25.90 -21.77
C ILE A 364 0.47 -26.94 -22.74
N GLY A 365 -0.29 -27.89 -22.18
CA GLY A 365 -1.02 -28.92 -22.90
C GLY A 365 -0.22 -30.20 -23.10
N SER A 366 0.92 -30.35 -22.45
CA SER A 366 1.78 -31.52 -22.58
C SER A 366 2.34 -32.05 -21.25
N GLY A 367 1.76 -31.59 -20.14
CA GLY A 367 2.09 -32.00 -18.78
C GLY A 367 2.72 -30.86 -17.98
N MET A 368 2.49 -30.89 -16.67
CA MET A 368 2.91 -29.85 -15.74
C MET A 368 4.44 -29.81 -15.55
N ALA A 369 4.97 -28.59 -15.44
CA ALA A 369 6.29 -28.31 -14.91
C ALA A 369 6.22 -27.48 -13.63
N THR A 370 7.22 -27.65 -12.76
CA THR A 370 7.34 -26.93 -11.49
C THR A 370 8.79 -26.48 -11.29
N ILE A 371 8.97 -25.23 -10.89
CA ILE A 371 10.23 -24.68 -10.36
C ILE A 371 9.98 -24.25 -8.93
N ARG A 372 10.91 -24.57 -8.02
CA ARG A 372 10.84 -24.18 -6.61
C ARG A 372 12.09 -23.37 -6.23
N SER A 373 11.91 -22.31 -5.44
CA SER A 373 13.03 -21.55 -4.87
C SER A 373 13.82 -22.42 -3.89
N PRO A 374 15.16 -22.25 -3.80
CA PRO A 374 15.97 -22.99 -2.83
C PRO A 374 15.86 -22.40 -1.42
N TYR A 375 15.38 -21.16 -1.29
CA TYR A 375 15.24 -20.44 -0.03
C TYR A 375 13.78 -20.32 0.39
N ALA A 376 13.57 -20.42 1.70
CA ALA A 376 12.28 -20.14 2.32
C ALA A 376 12.05 -18.62 2.42
N VAL A 377 10.81 -18.22 2.22
CA VAL A 377 10.35 -16.84 2.30
C VAL A 377 10.01 -16.50 3.76
N PRO A 378 10.63 -15.47 4.35
CA PRO A 378 10.28 -14.99 5.68
C PRO A 378 8.92 -14.27 5.68
N SER A 379 8.09 -14.53 6.69
CA SER A 379 6.89 -13.74 6.98
C SER A 379 7.27 -12.37 7.54
N GLY A 380 6.58 -11.31 7.11
CA GLY A 380 6.79 -9.93 7.56
C GLY A 380 7.90 -9.18 6.83
N ALA A 381 8.62 -9.83 5.91
CA ALA A 381 9.71 -9.21 5.16
C ALA A 381 9.43 -9.19 3.65
N TRP A 382 9.85 -8.09 3.01
CA TRP A 382 9.73 -7.92 1.56
C TRP A 382 10.64 -8.89 0.81
N THR A 383 10.07 -9.56 -0.17
CA THR A 383 10.73 -10.51 -1.06
C THR A 383 10.45 -10.13 -2.50
N TYR A 384 11.50 -10.05 -3.30
CA TYR A 384 11.41 -9.77 -4.74
C TYR A 384 11.49 -11.08 -5.51
N VAL A 385 10.55 -11.33 -6.42
CA VAL A 385 10.55 -12.53 -7.27
C VAL A 385 10.48 -12.17 -8.73
N THR A 386 11.27 -12.87 -9.54
CA THR A 386 11.26 -12.78 -11.01
C THR A 386 11.04 -14.16 -11.62
N VAL A 387 10.05 -14.26 -12.49
CA VAL A 387 9.73 -15.46 -13.26
C VAL A 387 9.76 -15.12 -14.74
N ASN A 388 10.52 -15.92 -15.51
CA ASN A 388 10.60 -15.80 -16.95
C ASN A 388 10.39 -17.16 -17.60
N ARG A 389 9.30 -17.33 -18.34
CA ARG A 389 9.05 -18.49 -19.18
C ARG A 389 9.15 -18.13 -20.65
N GLU A 390 9.95 -18.86 -21.40
CA GLU A 390 10.13 -18.74 -22.84
C GLU A 390 10.00 -20.12 -23.51
N TYR A 391 8.99 -20.28 -24.36
CA TYR A 391 8.57 -21.54 -24.98
C TYR A 391 8.34 -22.67 -23.98
N ARG A 392 9.32 -23.53 -23.75
CA ARG A 392 9.19 -24.66 -22.82
C ARG A 392 9.95 -24.45 -21.53
N GLU A 393 10.91 -23.54 -21.57
CA GLU A 393 11.88 -23.29 -20.51
C GLU A 393 11.36 -22.18 -19.62
N ALA A 394 11.54 -22.35 -18.32
CA ALA A 394 11.20 -21.33 -17.35
C ALA A 394 12.34 -21.16 -16.35
N LYS A 395 12.48 -19.94 -15.84
CA LYS A 395 13.50 -19.54 -14.88
C LYS A 395 12.85 -18.75 -13.74
N LEU A 396 13.28 -19.00 -12.51
CA LEU A 396 12.84 -18.35 -11.29
C LEU A 396 14.05 -17.79 -10.53
N SER A 397 13.97 -16.54 -10.08
CA SER A 397 14.93 -15.93 -9.16
C SER A 397 14.18 -15.24 -8.02
N VAL A 398 14.75 -15.30 -6.82
CA VAL A 398 14.23 -14.65 -5.61
C VAL A 398 15.33 -13.77 -5.04
N ASN A 399 15.03 -12.52 -4.72
CA ASN A 399 15.96 -11.51 -4.19
C ASN A 399 17.25 -11.31 -5.01
N GLY A 400 17.20 -11.56 -6.32
CA GLY A 400 18.36 -11.39 -7.22
C GLY A 400 19.34 -12.56 -7.21
N GLU A 401 19.00 -13.66 -6.55
CA GLU A 401 19.79 -14.89 -6.53
C GLU A 401 19.86 -15.57 -7.90
N SER A 402 20.78 -16.55 -8.03
CA SER A 402 20.96 -17.33 -9.26
C SER A 402 19.64 -17.98 -9.71
N PHE A 403 19.38 -17.94 -11.02
CA PHE A 403 18.16 -18.52 -11.57
C PHE A 403 18.12 -20.04 -11.42
N VAL A 404 16.97 -20.55 -10.96
CA VAL A 404 16.63 -21.97 -11.03
C VAL A 404 15.78 -22.19 -12.28
N GLU A 405 16.09 -23.23 -13.05
CA GLU A 405 15.49 -23.47 -14.36
C GLU A 405 14.73 -24.80 -14.41
N THR A 406 13.67 -24.86 -15.23
CA THR A 406 13.01 -26.12 -15.61
C THR A 406 12.52 -26.08 -17.05
N LYS A 407 12.08 -27.24 -17.55
CA LYS A 407 11.51 -27.39 -18.89
C LYS A 407 10.26 -28.27 -18.85
N SER A 408 9.18 -27.78 -19.46
CA SER A 408 7.93 -28.53 -19.61
C SER A 408 8.09 -29.77 -20.51
N PRO A 409 7.42 -30.90 -20.17
CA PRO A 409 7.43 -32.12 -20.98
C PRO A 409 6.71 -31.95 -22.32
N GLY A 410 6.98 -32.85 -23.27
CA GLY A 410 6.30 -32.90 -24.58
C GLY A 410 6.65 -31.77 -25.57
N PRO A 411 5.97 -31.67 -26.73
CA PRO A 411 6.38 -30.81 -27.84
C PRO A 411 5.77 -29.40 -27.82
N SER A 412 4.75 -29.14 -26.99
CA SER A 412 4.04 -27.85 -26.95
C SER A 412 4.97 -26.70 -26.61
N ARG A 413 4.73 -25.52 -27.21
CA ARG A 413 5.59 -24.33 -27.03
C ARG A 413 4.81 -23.05 -26.72
N THR A 414 3.49 -23.14 -26.67
CA THR A 414 2.59 -21.99 -26.52
C THR A 414 1.64 -22.30 -25.37
N MET A 415 1.35 -21.31 -24.55
CA MET A 415 0.39 -21.44 -23.45
C MET A 415 -0.84 -20.60 -23.78
N ILE A 416 -2.04 -21.11 -23.51
CA ILE A 416 -3.31 -20.42 -23.78
C ILE A 416 -3.96 -20.06 -22.46
N LEU A 417 -3.86 -18.79 -22.04
CA LEU A 417 -4.58 -18.27 -20.88
C LEU A 417 -5.74 -17.40 -21.39
N ASN A 418 -6.99 -17.85 -21.20
CA ASN A 418 -8.18 -17.05 -21.58
C ASN A 418 -8.85 -16.38 -20.37
N THR A 419 -8.48 -16.73 -19.14
CA THR A 419 -8.92 -15.97 -17.96
C THR A 419 -8.07 -14.72 -17.78
N PRO A 420 -8.57 -13.71 -17.05
CA PRO A 420 -7.71 -12.66 -16.49
C PRO A 420 -6.50 -13.26 -15.76
N LEU A 421 -5.40 -12.52 -15.72
CA LEU A 421 -4.29 -12.87 -14.84
C LEU A 421 -4.57 -12.29 -13.46
N TYR A 422 -4.86 -13.16 -12.51
CA TYR A 422 -5.16 -12.76 -11.15
C TYR A 422 -3.89 -12.63 -10.32
N ILE A 423 -3.82 -11.63 -9.45
CA ILE A 423 -2.72 -11.38 -8.51
C ILE A 423 -3.28 -11.39 -7.08
N GLY A 424 -2.59 -12.09 -6.18
CA GLY A 424 -2.88 -12.20 -4.74
C GLY A 424 -4.09 -13.06 -4.34
N GLY A 425 -4.89 -13.52 -5.30
CA GLY A 425 -6.06 -14.38 -5.09
C GLY A 425 -6.76 -14.65 -6.43
N VAL A 426 -7.99 -15.17 -6.44
CA VAL A 426 -8.81 -15.34 -7.65
C VAL A 426 -10.27 -14.96 -7.38
N ASP A 427 -11.04 -14.60 -8.42
CA ASP A 427 -12.49 -14.45 -8.28
C ASP A 427 -13.16 -15.82 -8.15
N ARG A 428 -13.33 -16.32 -6.92
CA ARG A 428 -13.92 -17.64 -6.64
C ARG A 428 -15.37 -17.81 -7.11
N ARG A 429 -16.06 -16.74 -7.52
CA ARG A 429 -17.40 -16.83 -8.11
C ARG A 429 -17.36 -17.29 -9.57
N LYS A 430 -16.22 -17.08 -10.22
CA LYS A 430 -15.99 -17.37 -11.64
C LYS A 430 -14.95 -18.46 -11.82
N ILE A 431 -13.86 -18.39 -11.06
CA ILE A 431 -12.65 -19.19 -11.25
C ILE A 431 -12.61 -20.35 -10.27
N THR A 432 -12.52 -21.56 -10.82
CA THR A 432 -12.08 -22.76 -10.12
C THR A 432 -10.58 -22.94 -10.35
N ILE A 433 -9.80 -23.08 -9.28
CA ILE A 433 -8.35 -23.24 -9.39
C ILE A 433 -8.03 -24.67 -9.83
N ASN A 434 -7.12 -24.82 -10.80
CA ASN A 434 -6.64 -26.12 -11.23
C ASN A 434 -6.03 -26.88 -10.03
N LYS A 435 -6.51 -28.10 -9.76
CA LYS A 435 -6.03 -28.96 -8.67
C LYS A 435 -4.51 -29.18 -8.66
N ASP A 436 -3.86 -29.15 -9.82
CA ASP A 436 -2.41 -29.39 -9.96
C ASP A 436 -1.56 -28.20 -9.46
N VAL A 437 -2.18 -27.03 -9.24
CA VAL A 437 -1.55 -25.90 -8.51
C VAL A 437 -1.17 -26.34 -7.10
N GLY A 438 -1.98 -27.18 -6.46
CA GLY A 438 -1.69 -27.75 -5.14
C GLY A 438 -1.67 -26.74 -4.00
N VAL A 439 -2.24 -25.54 -4.22
CA VAL A 439 -2.57 -24.49 -3.25
C VAL A 439 -3.91 -23.90 -3.68
N ASP A 440 -4.87 -23.87 -2.76
CA ASP A 440 -6.20 -23.27 -3.00
C ASP A 440 -6.33 -21.90 -2.33
N ARG A 441 -5.60 -21.64 -1.23
CA ARG A 441 -5.70 -20.41 -0.43
C ARG A 441 -5.15 -19.18 -1.16
N SER A 442 -5.83 -18.05 -1.05
CA SER A 442 -5.35 -16.74 -1.56
C SER A 442 -4.19 -16.21 -0.70
N PHE A 443 -3.34 -15.38 -1.29
CA PHE A 443 -2.20 -14.80 -0.58
C PHE A 443 -2.68 -13.84 0.51
N ARG A 444 -2.01 -13.87 1.67
CA ARG A 444 -2.19 -12.89 2.75
C ARG A 444 -0.93 -12.07 2.96
N GLY A 445 -0.99 -10.79 2.61
CA GLY A 445 0.15 -9.89 2.71
C GLY A 445 0.04 -8.71 1.77
N CYS A 446 1.16 -8.03 1.52
CA CYS A 446 1.23 -6.93 0.56
C CYS A 446 1.93 -7.37 -0.73
N ILE A 447 1.48 -6.89 -1.88
CA ILE A 447 2.20 -7.00 -3.17
C ILE A 447 2.45 -5.59 -3.69
N SER A 448 3.61 -5.37 -4.30
CA SER A 448 4.07 -4.11 -4.87
C SER A 448 4.84 -4.36 -6.17
N GLU A 449 5.05 -3.30 -6.96
CA GLU A 449 5.96 -3.30 -8.13
C GLU A 449 5.70 -4.46 -9.10
N THR A 450 4.42 -4.76 -9.36
CA THR A 450 4.08 -5.83 -10.29
C THR A 450 4.41 -5.39 -11.73
N ILE A 451 5.50 -5.94 -12.27
CA ILE A 451 5.93 -5.73 -13.64
C ILE A 451 5.56 -6.97 -14.44
N MET A 452 4.74 -6.79 -15.47
CA MET A 452 4.33 -7.88 -16.34
C MET A 452 4.63 -7.54 -17.80
N HIS A 453 5.63 -8.21 -18.38
CA HIS A 453 5.95 -8.10 -19.80
C HIS A 453 5.27 -9.22 -20.57
N THR A 454 4.00 -8.99 -20.87
CA THR A 454 3.24 -9.72 -21.88
C THR A 454 2.68 -8.71 -22.87
N THR A 455 2.17 -9.13 -24.03
CA THR A 455 1.53 -8.22 -25.00
C THR A 455 0.16 -7.74 -24.51
N ILE A 456 0.06 -7.28 -23.27
CA ILE A 456 -1.15 -6.82 -22.59
C ILE A 456 -1.15 -5.28 -22.57
N THR A 457 -2.27 -4.68 -22.96
CA THR A 457 -2.59 -3.27 -22.71
C THR A 457 -2.81 -3.10 -21.20
N THR A 458 -2.00 -2.28 -20.54
CA THR A 458 -2.07 -2.05 -19.10
C THR A 458 -3.37 -1.35 -18.73
N SER A 459 -4.39 -2.12 -18.39
CA SER A 459 -5.64 -1.66 -17.76
C SER A 459 -6.01 -2.71 -16.70
N ALA A 460 -5.57 -2.51 -15.47
CA ALA A 460 -5.97 -3.37 -14.36
C ALA A 460 -7.39 -2.98 -13.94
N THR A 461 -8.30 -3.95 -13.86
CA THR A 461 -9.63 -3.77 -13.28
C THR A 461 -9.71 -4.63 -12.01
N SER A 462 -9.71 -4.00 -10.85
CA SER A 462 -9.93 -4.68 -9.57
C SER A 462 -11.38 -4.50 -9.13
N THR A 463 -11.87 -5.55 -8.47
CA THR A 463 -13.23 -5.61 -7.89
C THR A 463 -13.20 -5.85 -6.38
N GLN A 464 -12.07 -5.58 -5.73
CA GLN A 464 -11.94 -5.19 -4.31
C GLN A 464 -10.49 -4.74 -4.03
N PRO A 465 -10.27 -3.53 -3.48
CA PRO A 465 -9.07 -3.23 -2.70
C PRO A 465 -9.09 -3.99 -1.38
N PRO A 466 -7.91 -4.22 -0.75
CA PRO A 466 -7.83 -4.75 0.61
C PRO A 466 -8.79 -4.05 1.57
N THR A 467 -9.60 -4.86 2.25
CA THR A 467 -10.18 -4.50 3.53
C THR A 467 -9.15 -4.86 4.59
N THR A 468 -8.63 -3.87 5.30
CA THR A 468 -9.12 -3.65 6.65
C THR A 468 -8.98 -2.18 6.98
N LEU A 469 -9.87 -1.74 7.87
CA LEU A 469 -9.61 -0.76 8.90
C LEU A 469 -8.11 -0.56 9.01
N HIS A 470 -7.65 0.53 8.42
CA HIS A 470 -6.28 0.93 8.61
C HIS A 470 -6.20 1.08 10.13
N ASP A 471 -5.47 0.20 10.82
CA ASP A 471 -4.68 0.72 11.92
C ASP A 471 -3.53 1.38 11.19
N PRO A 472 -3.62 2.68 10.90
CA PRO A 472 -2.54 3.36 10.26
C PRO A 472 -1.22 3.21 11.01
N CYS A 473 -1.29 2.92 12.31
CA CYS A 473 -0.13 2.66 13.14
C CYS A 473 0.49 1.27 12.97
N ALA A 474 -0.18 0.32 12.32
CA ALA A 474 0.33 -1.04 12.13
C ALA A 474 1.62 -1.11 11.27
N ARG A 475 1.90 -0.05 10.48
CA ARG A 475 3.16 0.08 9.71
C ARG A 475 4.22 0.91 10.43
N ASN A 476 3.99 1.33 11.68
CA ASN A 476 4.76 2.37 12.37
C ASN A 476 5.10 3.53 11.43
N PRO A 477 4.08 4.17 10.82
CA PRO A 477 4.31 5.22 9.84
C PRO A 477 5.03 6.42 10.46
N CYS A 478 4.90 6.60 11.78
CA CYS A 478 5.67 7.58 12.54
C CYS A 478 7.11 7.08 12.70
N ILE A 479 8.02 7.70 11.96
CA ILE A 479 9.45 7.33 11.97
C ILE A 479 10.04 7.60 13.35
N ASN A 480 9.75 8.78 13.90
CA ASN A 480 10.23 9.22 15.21
C ASN A 480 9.07 9.81 16.02
N GLY A 481 8.11 8.95 16.37
CA GLY A 481 6.88 9.39 17.00
C GLY A 481 6.00 8.23 17.39
N ILE A 482 5.04 8.51 18.26
CA ILE A 482 4.04 7.56 18.67
C ILE A 482 2.83 7.75 17.76
N CYS A 483 2.52 6.70 17.02
CA CYS A 483 1.35 6.70 16.17
C CYS A 483 0.08 6.51 17.00
N GLN A 484 -0.91 7.36 16.79
CA GLN A 484 -2.27 7.19 17.30
C GLN A 484 -3.25 7.14 16.14
N SER A 485 -4.16 6.17 16.19
CA SER A 485 -5.30 6.11 15.28
C SER A 485 -6.25 7.26 15.62
N SER A 486 -6.30 8.29 14.76
CA SER A 486 -7.17 9.46 14.96
C SER A 486 -8.55 9.27 14.31
N ASP A 487 -8.65 8.48 13.24
CA ASP A 487 -9.89 8.11 12.54
C ASP A 487 -9.77 6.75 11.81
N VAL A 488 -10.88 6.23 11.28
CA VAL A 488 -11.04 4.91 10.61
C VAL A 488 -10.01 4.62 9.49
N ASN A 489 -9.39 5.66 8.91
CA ASN A 489 -8.36 5.55 7.86
C ASN A 489 -7.21 6.57 8.02
N ASP A 490 -7.11 7.29 9.14
CA ASP A 490 -6.07 8.30 9.33
C ASP A 490 -5.38 8.14 10.68
N TYR A 491 -4.07 8.36 10.66
CA TYR A 491 -3.25 8.40 11.86
C TYR A 491 -2.84 9.82 12.10
N SER A 492 -2.77 10.13 13.38
CA SER A 492 -1.95 11.21 13.87
C SER A 492 -0.67 10.62 14.41
N CYS A 493 0.46 11.10 13.90
CA CYS A 493 1.70 10.92 14.62
C CYS A 493 1.79 11.98 15.70
N THR A 494 1.84 11.53 16.96
CA THR A 494 2.40 12.36 18.02
C THR A 494 3.91 12.25 17.90
N CYS A 495 4.51 13.20 17.17
CA CYS A 495 5.96 13.18 16.99
C CYS A 495 6.65 13.27 18.33
N GLU A 496 7.71 12.46 18.49
CA GLU A 496 8.68 12.71 19.53
C GLU A 496 9.19 14.14 19.36
N TYR A 497 9.55 14.75 20.49
CA TYR A 497 10.01 16.14 20.51
C TYR A 497 11.00 16.34 19.36
N GLY A 498 10.73 17.35 18.52
CA GLY A 498 11.45 17.87 17.35
C GLY A 498 11.60 17.00 16.10
N TYR A 499 10.61 16.16 15.85
CA TYR A 499 10.22 15.80 14.50
C TYR A 499 8.86 16.41 14.14
N VAL A 500 8.65 16.65 12.85
CA VAL A 500 7.37 17.04 12.24
C VAL A 500 7.23 16.44 10.85
N GLY A 501 6.15 16.81 10.17
CA GLY A 501 5.67 16.07 9.01
C GLY A 501 4.61 15.09 9.46
N ARG A 502 3.89 14.56 8.48
CA ARG A 502 2.74 13.68 8.73
C ARG A 502 3.15 12.39 9.43
N ASN A 503 4.41 11.99 9.24
CA ASN A 503 5.03 10.74 9.65
C ASN A 503 6.21 10.97 10.60
N CYS A 504 6.39 12.17 11.15
CA CYS A 504 7.60 12.55 11.90
C CYS A 504 8.89 12.27 11.11
N GLU A 505 8.78 12.39 9.79
CA GLU A 505 9.82 12.09 8.82
C GLU A 505 10.79 13.25 8.62
N ASN A 506 10.33 14.46 8.92
CA ASN A 506 11.15 15.65 8.85
C ASN A 506 11.64 15.96 10.26
N VAL A 507 12.94 16.17 10.41
CA VAL A 507 13.43 16.88 11.60
C VAL A 507 12.71 18.21 11.60
N LEU A 508 12.00 18.51 12.69
CA LEU A 508 11.44 19.83 12.86
C LEU A 508 12.61 20.77 12.85
N LYS A 509 12.72 21.58 11.80
CA LYS A 509 13.66 22.68 11.79
C LYS A 509 13.02 23.82 12.57
N GLN A 510 13.01 23.70 13.91
CA GLN A 510 12.41 24.70 14.79
C GLN A 510 13.00 26.08 14.50
N CYS A 511 14.26 26.14 14.08
CA CYS A 511 14.95 27.36 13.74
C CYS A 511 14.33 28.08 12.53
N GLU A 512 13.95 27.34 11.47
CA GLU A 512 13.34 27.92 10.27
C GLU A 512 11.85 28.25 10.49
N LEU A 513 11.14 27.45 11.30
CA LEU A 513 9.68 27.55 11.46
C LEU A 513 9.22 28.46 12.60
N LEU A 514 9.90 28.43 13.75
CA LEU A 514 9.49 29.17 14.95
C LEU A 514 10.33 30.43 15.18
N ILE A 515 11.51 30.52 14.55
CA ILE A 515 12.53 31.56 14.78
C ILE A 515 12.65 31.84 16.30
N PRO A 516 13.00 30.81 17.09
CA PRO A 516 12.79 30.85 18.54
C PRO A 516 13.80 31.74 19.26
N CYS A 517 15.02 31.88 18.70
CA CYS A 517 16.08 32.67 19.30
C CYS A 517 15.84 34.17 19.10
N ARG A 518 15.69 34.89 20.21
CA ARG A 518 15.50 36.34 20.24
C ARG A 518 16.84 37.07 20.22
N ASN A 519 16.79 38.39 20.08
CA ASN A 519 17.93 39.29 20.26
C ASN A 519 19.18 38.95 19.42
N GLY A 520 18.97 38.39 18.22
CA GLY A 520 20.03 38.03 17.28
C GLY A 520 20.80 36.75 17.63
N GLY A 521 20.28 35.92 18.55
CA GLY A 521 20.83 34.60 18.84
C GLY A 521 20.83 33.69 17.60
N SER A 522 21.87 32.85 17.49
CA SER A 522 21.94 31.87 16.41
C SER A 522 21.17 30.62 16.80
N CYS A 523 20.35 30.11 15.89
CA CYS A 523 19.56 28.91 16.15
C CYS A 523 20.19 27.71 15.45
N THR A 524 20.40 26.64 16.21
CA THR A 524 20.84 25.35 15.69
C THR A 524 19.76 24.31 15.97
N ASP A 525 19.28 23.65 14.92
CA ASP A 525 18.33 22.56 15.06
C ASP A 525 19.05 21.37 15.72
N LEU A 526 18.47 20.86 16.80
CA LEU A 526 18.90 19.64 17.45
C LEU A 526 17.90 18.53 17.14
N HIS A 527 18.31 17.28 17.36
CA HIS A 527 17.40 16.17 17.30
C HIS A 527 16.39 16.30 18.44
N GLY A 528 15.26 16.91 18.11
CA GLY A 528 14.13 17.03 18.98
C GLY A 528 13.89 18.40 19.58
N SER A 529 14.89 19.26 19.58
CA SER A 529 14.83 20.58 20.17
C SER A 529 15.54 21.57 19.26
N TYR A 530 15.69 22.79 19.71
CA TYR A 530 16.67 23.71 19.16
C TYR A 530 17.60 24.14 20.28
N LYS A 531 18.78 24.60 19.87
CA LYS A 531 19.69 25.33 20.74
C LYS A 531 19.78 26.75 20.23
N CYS A 532 19.62 27.71 21.14
CA CYS A 532 19.94 29.09 20.87
C CYS A 532 21.33 29.41 21.42
N ASP A 533 22.24 29.77 20.53
CA ASP A 533 23.52 30.37 20.90
C ASP A 533 23.32 31.88 21.07
N CYS A 534 23.17 32.29 22.33
CA CYS A 534 22.83 33.64 22.71
C CYS A 534 24.03 34.56 22.62
N ARG A 535 23.89 35.67 21.89
CA ARG A 535 24.91 36.72 21.83
C ARG A 535 25.10 37.36 23.20
N PHE A 536 26.32 37.83 23.44
CA PHE A 536 26.68 38.63 24.60
C PHE A 536 25.62 39.72 24.91
N GLY A 537 25.28 39.86 26.19
CA GLY A 537 24.21 40.73 26.68
C GLY A 537 22.84 40.04 26.82
N TYR A 538 22.71 38.78 26.37
CA TYR A 538 21.47 38.01 26.48
C TYR A 538 21.71 36.57 26.92
N ASN A 539 20.74 36.02 27.66
CA ASN A 539 20.72 34.61 28.06
C ASN A 539 19.28 34.09 28.13
N GLY A 540 19.12 32.87 28.66
CA GLY A 540 17.86 32.15 28.66
C GLY A 540 17.81 31.13 27.54
N GLN A 541 16.77 30.30 27.55
CA GLN A 541 16.64 29.20 26.58
C GLN A 541 16.48 29.74 25.15
N ASN A 542 15.87 30.92 25.02
CA ASN A 542 15.53 31.55 23.74
C ASN A 542 16.23 32.91 23.58
N CYS A 543 17.26 33.18 24.38
CA CYS A 543 17.93 34.48 24.44
C CYS A 543 16.99 35.65 24.78
N GLU A 544 15.93 35.37 25.54
CA GLU A 544 14.85 36.32 25.84
C GLU A 544 15.17 37.24 27.02
N LYS A 545 16.13 36.85 27.87
CA LYS A 545 16.51 37.59 29.07
C LYS A 545 17.74 38.42 28.77
N SER A 546 17.75 39.67 29.23
CA SER A 546 18.99 40.46 29.25
C SER A 546 19.92 39.89 30.32
N ALA A 547 21.21 39.81 29.97
CA ALA A 547 22.28 39.34 30.83
C ALA A 547 23.28 40.48 31.01
N GLU A 548 23.20 41.16 32.14
CA GLU A 548 24.17 42.19 32.52
C GLU A 548 25.40 41.49 33.12
N ILE A 549 26.47 41.43 32.35
CA ILE A 549 27.78 40.94 32.79
C ILE A 549 28.56 42.14 33.28
N THR A 550 29.16 42.03 34.47
CA THR A 550 30.08 43.03 35.02
C THR A 550 31.37 42.35 35.44
N TYR A 551 31.59 42.12 36.73
CA TYR A 551 32.78 41.48 37.26
C TYR A 551 32.72 39.95 37.25
N ASP A 552 31.52 39.38 37.29
CA ASP A 552 31.30 37.94 37.32
C ASP A 552 30.65 37.43 36.02
N VAL A 553 31.02 36.21 35.64
CA VAL A 553 30.49 35.52 34.47
C VAL A 553 30.41 34.02 34.71
N ALA A 554 29.29 33.44 34.28
CA ALA A 554 28.97 32.03 34.37
C ALA A 554 28.90 31.39 32.98
N PHE A 555 29.40 30.17 32.90
CA PHE A 555 29.43 29.33 31.71
C PHE A 555 28.81 27.97 31.99
N LYS A 556 28.29 27.33 30.95
CA LYS A 556 27.67 25.99 31.05
C LYS A 556 28.45 24.89 30.32
N GLY A 557 29.64 25.20 29.82
CA GLY A 557 30.50 24.30 29.05
C GLY A 557 30.42 24.51 27.53
N ASP A 558 29.46 25.30 27.06
CA ASP A 558 29.20 25.58 25.64
C ASP A 558 29.16 27.08 25.33
N GLY A 559 29.73 27.89 26.23
CA GLY A 559 29.84 29.33 26.12
C GLY A 559 31.29 29.79 26.14
N TRP A 560 31.52 30.97 25.58
CA TRP A 560 32.82 31.61 25.55
C TRP A 560 32.66 33.13 25.51
N LEU A 561 33.64 33.84 26.06
CA LEU A 561 33.69 35.29 26.04
C LEU A 561 35.04 35.76 25.52
N GLU A 562 35.05 36.60 24.49
CA GLU A 562 36.25 37.21 23.94
C GLU A 562 36.44 38.60 24.54
N LEU A 563 37.58 38.79 25.20
CA LEU A 563 38.05 40.06 25.72
C LEU A 563 39.15 40.62 24.81
N ASP A 564 39.23 41.94 24.72
CA ASP A 564 40.27 42.59 23.94
C ASP A 564 41.67 42.20 24.43
N LYS A 565 42.61 42.03 23.50
CA LYS A 565 44.00 41.66 23.82
C LYS A 565 44.67 42.63 24.80
N SER A 566 44.20 43.89 24.88
CA SER A 566 44.69 44.87 25.86
C SER A 566 44.40 44.51 27.31
N VAL A 567 43.52 43.54 27.58
CA VAL A 567 43.29 43.00 28.93
C VAL A 567 44.53 42.32 29.49
N MET A 568 45.34 41.67 28.64
CA MET A 568 46.62 41.09 29.00
C MET A 568 47.70 41.58 28.05
N THR A 569 48.41 42.62 28.46
CA THR A 569 49.59 43.11 27.75
C THR A 569 50.85 42.43 28.31
N HIS A 570 51.61 41.76 27.44
CA HIS A 570 52.88 41.10 27.78
C HIS A 570 54.07 42.03 27.61
N GLU A 571 53.90 43.30 28.01
CA GLU A 571 54.96 44.32 27.90
C GLU A 571 56.09 44.09 28.93
N GLU A 572 55.83 43.31 29.97
CA GLU A 572 56.78 42.93 31.01
C GLU A 572 57.07 41.42 30.95
N GLU A 573 58.25 40.99 31.41
CA GLU A 573 58.57 39.55 31.57
C GLU A 573 57.78 38.89 32.71
N ARG A 574 56.94 39.66 33.41
CA ARG A 574 56.19 39.22 34.57
C ARG A 574 54.69 39.30 34.29
N GLU A 575 53.97 38.24 34.59
CA GLU A 575 52.50 38.20 34.57
C GLU A 575 51.96 37.72 35.89
N VAL A 576 50.98 38.45 36.42
CA VAL A 576 50.17 38.00 37.55
C VAL A 576 48.72 37.93 37.10
N LEU A 577 48.09 36.78 37.27
CA LEU A 577 46.67 36.57 36.96
C LEU A 577 45.97 36.01 38.20
N GLY A 578 44.94 36.71 38.68
CA GLY A 578 44.05 36.25 39.73
C GLY A 578 42.69 35.84 39.16
N LEU A 579 42.19 34.68 39.58
CA LEU A 579 40.88 34.17 39.22
C LEU A 579 40.18 33.63 40.47
N GLU A 580 38.89 33.89 40.62
CA GLU A 580 38.04 33.17 41.56
C GLU A 580 37.00 32.36 40.81
N ILE A 581 36.97 31.03 41.02
CA ILE A 581 36.10 30.13 40.28
C ILE A 581 35.27 29.23 41.19
N SER A 582 34.18 28.68 40.67
CA SER A 582 33.51 27.50 41.25
C SER A 582 33.00 26.59 40.14
N THR A 583 33.22 25.28 40.24
CA THR A 583 32.72 24.30 39.26
C THR A 583 32.44 22.96 39.93
N ASN A 584 31.55 22.18 39.33
CA ASN A 584 31.32 20.77 39.66
C ASN A 584 31.78 19.82 38.55
N LYS A 585 32.51 20.34 37.55
CA LYS A 585 33.02 19.57 36.41
C LYS A 585 34.51 19.36 36.57
N SER A 586 34.92 18.11 36.35
CA SER A 586 36.32 17.72 36.46
C SER A 586 37.17 18.16 35.27
N ASN A 587 36.57 18.64 34.18
CA ASN A 587 37.28 19.11 32.98
C ASN A 587 36.62 20.37 32.42
N GLY A 588 37.43 21.32 31.94
CA GLY A 588 36.95 22.50 31.22
C GLY A 588 37.97 23.63 31.14
N LEU A 589 38.06 24.27 29.96
CA LEU A 589 38.97 25.39 29.70
C LEU A 589 38.44 26.70 30.31
N ILE A 590 39.13 27.23 31.32
CA ILE A 590 38.76 28.46 32.03
C ILE A 590 39.20 29.70 31.25
N MET A 591 40.45 29.73 30.78
CA MET A 591 41.01 30.84 30.03
C MET A 591 41.97 30.37 28.94
N TRP A 592 41.94 31.04 27.79
CA TRP A 592 42.88 30.86 26.70
C TRP A 592 43.34 32.21 26.13
N HIS A 593 44.64 32.37 25.95
CA HIS A 593 45.21 33.51 25.25
C HIS A 593 46.39 33.05 24.39
N GLY A 594 46.25 33.12 23.08
CA GLY A 594 47.23 32.55 22.15
C GLY A 594 46.93 32.88 20.70
N GLN A 595 47.10 31.92 19.79
CA GLN A 595 46.78 32.04 18.36
C GLN A 595 45.30 32.38 18.10
N THR A 596 44.99 32.77 16.86
CA THR A 596 43.64 33.12 16.40
C THR A 596 43.06 32.03 15.50
N SER A 597 41.73 31.98 15.34
CA SER A 597 41.06 31.03 14.44
C SER A 597 41.51 31.12 12.97
N ASN A 598 42.04 32.28 12.53
CA ASN A 598 42.50 32.49 11.15
C ASN A 598 43.96 32.10 10.94
N ASN A 599 44.73 31.91 12.01
CA ASN A 599 46.13 31.56 11.93
C ASN A 599 46.48 30.51 12.99
N LEU A 600 46.28 29.25 12.62
CA LEU A 600 46.61 28.06 13.41
C LEU A 600 48.08 27.67 13.25
N THR A 601 49.02 28.61 13.17
CA THR A 601 50.45 28.30 13.36
C THR A 601 50.78 28.23 14.85
N PRO A 602 51.43 27.16 15.35
CA PRO A 602 51.75 27.06 16.77
C PRO A 602 52.56 28.26 17.22
N ASP A 603 52.07 28.95 18.24
CA ASP A 603 52.64 30.20 18.73
C ASP A 603 52.60 30.22 20.27
N ASP A 604 53.06 31.33 20.83
CA ASP A 604 53.02 31.58 22.26
C ASP A 604 51.59 31.61 22.79
N TYR A 605 51.36 30.97 23.94
CA TYR A 605 50.05 30.99 24.59
C TYR A 605 50.13 30.84 26.11
N ILE A 606 49.06 31.27 26.78
CA ILE A 606 48.70 30.97 28.17
C ILE A 606 47.34 30.27 28.18
N ALA A 607 47.20 29.23 28.98
CA ALA A 607 45.95 28.52 29.22
C ALA A 607 45.77 28.18 30.69
N VAL A 608 44.53 28.25 31.16
CA VAL A 608 44.10 27.83 32.50
C VAL A 608 42.91 26.91 32.34
N ALA A 609 42.95 25.73 32.95
CA ALA A 609 41.88 24.74 32.83
C ALA A 609 41.72 23.94 34.11
N VAL A 610 40.54 23.31 34.25
CA VAL A 610 40.37 22.19 35.17
C VAL A 610 40.63 20.91 34.37
N VAL A 611 41.49 20.02 34.89
CA VAL A 611 41.82 18.72 34.29
C VAL A 611 41.81 17.66 35.38
N ASP A 612 40.97 16.63 35.22
CA ASP A 612 40.74 15.57 36.20
C ASP A 612 40.33 16.08 37.61
N GLY A 613 39.71 17.25 37.67
CA GLY A 613 39.25 17.93 38.89
C GLY A 613 40.31 18.82 39.54
N TYR A 614 41.48 18.98 38.93
CA TYR A 614 42.58 19.79 39.43
C TYR A 614 42.81 21.00 38.53
N VAL A 615 43.26 22.12 39.11
CA VAL A 615 43.63 23.30 38.30
C VAL A 615 44.97 23.05 37.64
N GLU A 616 45.00 23.28 36.33
CA GLU A 616 46.18 23.25 35.48
C GLU A 616 46.42 24.63 34.88
N TYR A 617 47.66 25.12 35.05
CA TYR A 617 48.18 26.30 34.40
C TYR A 617 49.23 25.87 33.37
N GLN A 618 49.08 26.34 32.15
CA GLN A 618 49.99 26.03 31.06
C GLN A 618 50.37 27.27 30.28
N TYR A 619 51.63 27.34 29.85
CA TYR A 619 52.10 28.38 28.94
C TYR A 619 53.20 27.84 28.02
N ASN A 620 53.33 28.45 26.84
CA ASN A 620 54.36 28.14 25.86
C ASN A 620 54.99 29.44 25.36
N LEU A 621 56.32 29.46 25.32
CA LEU A 621 57.14 30.60 24.85
C LEU A 621 57.87 30.27 23.52
N GLY A 622 57.41 29.25 22.80
CA GLY A 622 57.90 28.85 21.48
C GLY A 622 58.83 27.63 21.44
N SER A 623 59.21 27.07 22.60
CA SER A 623 60.09 25.89 22.70
C SER A 623 59.40 24.64 23.26
N GLY A 624 58.11 24.75 23.63
CA GLY A 624 57.33 23.68 24.24
C GLY A 624 56.56 24.19 25.47
N PRO A 625 55.49 23.48 25.89
CA PRO A 625 54.65 23.96 26.98
C PRO A 625 55.17 23.57 28.37
N ALA A 626 55.20 24.54 29.29
CA ALA A 626 55.26 24.27 30.73
C ALA A 626 53.85 23.91 31.23
N VAL A 627 53.71 22.82 31.98
CA VAL A 627 52.43 22.38 32.56
C VAL A 627 52.58 22.28 34.06
N ILE A 628 51.77 23.04 34.80
CA ILE A 628 51.80 23.10 36.27
C ILE A 628 50.42 22.78 36.79
N ARG A 629 50.29 21.74 37.62
CA ARG A 629 49.00 21.25 38.12
C ARG A 629 49.03 21.10 39.63
N VAL A 630 48.05 21.70 40.32
CA VAL A 630 47.91 21.55 41.78
C VAL A 630 47.10 20.30 42.10
N THR A 631 47.77 19.22 42.48
CA THR A 631 47.10 17.92 42.78
C THR A 631 46.72 17.75 44.25
N ALA A 632 47.09 18.69 45.12
CA ALA A 632 46.81 18.65 46.56
C ALA A 632 45.33 18.87 46.91
N GLN A 633 44.59 19.61 46.08
CA GLN A 633 43.19 19.93 46.29
C GLN A 633 42.43 19.89 44.96
N ARG A 634 41.27 19.22 44.96
CA ARG A 634 40.33 19.24 43.83
C ARG A 634 39.48 20.51 43.89
N VAL A 635 39.06 20.99 42.72
CA VAL A 635 38.24 22.21 42.56
C VAL A 635 36.88 21.95 41.91
N ASP A 636 36.55 20.68 41.69
CA ASP A 636 35.29 20.22 41.13
C ASP A 636 34.24 19.88 42.21
N ASP A 637 34.34 20.54 43.37
CA ASP A 637 33.48 20.34 44.54
C ASP A 637 32.29 21.32 44.59
N GLY A 638 32.23 22.29 43.68
CA GLY A 638 31.21 23.34 43.62
C GLY A 638 31.49 24.54 44.53
N GLU A 639 32.54 24.49 45.35
CA GLU A 639 32.92 25.59 46.23
C GLU A 639 33.74 26.65 45.48
N ARG A 640 33.92 27.81 46.11
CA ARG A 640 34.66 28.92 45.53
C ARG A 640 36.16 28.75 45.81
N HIS A 641 36.97 28.72 44.76
CA HIS A 641 38.42 28.62 44.82
C HIS A 641 39.10 29.86 44.26
N ARG A 642 40.13 30.35 44.94
CA ARG A 642 40.98 31.43 44.46
C ARG A 642 42.25 30.87 43.85
N ILE A 643 42.54 31.25 42.63
CA ILE A 643 43.70 30.82 41.84
C ILE A 643 44.55 32.05 41.53
N ILE A 644 45.83 32.01 41.86
CA ILE A 644 46.78 33.06 41.51
C ILE A 644 47.90 32.43 40.69
N LEU A 645 48.06 32.90 39.46
CA LEU A 645 49.12 32.49 38.56
C LEU A 645 50.17 33.59 38.51
N LYS A 646 51.44 33.20 38.57
CA LYS A 646 52.56 34.13 38.45
C LYS A 646 53.53 33.55 37.43
N ARG A 647 53.91 34.32 36.43
CA ARG A 647 55.00 34.03 35.51
C ARG A 647 56.06 35.11 35.64
N GLN A 648 57.34 34.71 35.60
CA GLN A 648 58.49 35.59 35.48
C GLN A 648 59.50 34.94 34.54
N GLY A 649 59.58 35.44 33.30
CA GLY A 649 60.36 34.81 32.24
C GLY A 649 59.91 33.37 31.98
N SER A 650 60.83 32.41 32.07
CA SER A 650 60.51 30.99 31.92
C SER A 650 59.85 30.36 33.14
N ASP A 651 59.96 30.96 34.33
CA ASP A 651 59.42 30.43 35.58
C ASP A 651 57.93 30.77 35.75
N GLY A 652 57.15 29.77 36.12
CA GLY A 652 55.72 29.87 36.37
C GLY A 652 55.35 29.24 37.70
N SER A 653 54.31 29.75 38.34
CA SER A 653 53.73 29.17 39.55
C SER A 653 52.22 29.35 39.59
N ILE A 654 51.55 28.41 40.22
CA ILE A 654 50.12 28.41 40.51
C ILE A 654 49.94 28.28 42.02
N GLU A 655 49.15 29.19 42.59
CA GLU A 655 48.76 29.21 44.00
C GLU A 655 47.25 29.00 44.08
N LEU A 656 46.82 28.00 44.85
CA LEU A 656 45.42 27.65 45.05
C LEU A 656 45.03 27.89 46.51
N ASN A 657 44.01 28.72 46.71
CA ASN A 657 43.43 29.10 48.01
C ASN A 657 44.42 29.68 49.04
N GLY A 658 45.64 30.05 48.62
CA GLY A 658 46.71 30.52 49.51
C GLY A 658 47.38 29.43 50.34
N GLU A 659 47.00 28.16 50.15
CA GLU A 659 47.51 27.02 50.94
C GLU A 659 48.43 26.11 50.13
N HIS A 660 48.21 26.02 48.82
CA HIS A 660 48.94 25.12 47.93
C HIS A 660 49.63 25.93 46.84
N THR A 661 50.91 25.65 46.59
CA THR A 661 51.69 26.30 45.53
C THR A 661 52.52 25.27 44.79
N GLU A 662 52.41 25.26 43.48
CA GLU A 662 53.23 24.45 42.57
C GLU A 662 53.93 25.36 41.58
N SER A 663 55.15 24.99 41.18
CA SER A 663 55.96 25.76 40.22
C SER A 663 56.46 24.87 39.08
N GLY A 664 56.71 25.48 37.93
CA GLY A 664 57.29 24.83 36.77
C GLY A 664 58.03 25.83 35.89
N VAL A 665 58.78 25.31 34.92
CA VAL A 665 59.64 26.12 34.04
C VAL A 665 59.38 25.70 32.59
N SER A 666 59.28 26.67 31.68
CA SER A 666 59.26 26.39 30.24
C SER A 666 60.67 26.07 29.77
N ASP A 667 60.81 24.95 29.05
CA ASP A 667 62.06 24.62 28.36
C ASP A 667 62.36 25.67 27.28
N GLY A 668 63.64 25.96 27.05
CA GLY A 668 64.12 26.89 26.00
C GLY A 668 64.74 28.20 26.50
N LEU A 669 65.18 29.04 25.56
CA LEU A 669 65.82 30.35 25.84
C LEU A 669 64.86 31.54 25.73
N GLN A 670 63.64 31.32 25.24
CA GLN A 670 62.63 32.36 25.10
C GLN A 670 62.01 32.66 26.47
N GLN A 671 61.91 33.94 26.81
CA GLN A 671 61.37 34.41 28.09
C GLN A 671 60.16 35.33 27.91
N THR A 672 59.91 35.80 26.69
CA THR A 672 58.78 36.68 26.36
C THR A 672 57.61 35.85 25.85
N LEU A 673 56.39 36.28 26.20
CA LEU A 673 55.17 35.67 25.73
C LEU A 673 54.52 36.63 24.72
N ASN A 674 54.37 36.21 23.47
CA ASN A 674 53.83 37.05 22.40
C ASN A 674 52.52 36.50 21.84
N ALA A 675 51.54 36.28 22.71
CA ALA A 675 50.22 35.81 22.29
C ALA A 675 49.54 36.84 21.36
N ARG A 676 49.22 36.42 20.13
CA ARG A 676 48.75 37.32 19.06
C ARG A 676 47.24 37.61 19.08
N GLY A 677 46.45 36.72 19.66
CA GLY A 677 45.00 36.76 19.65
C GLY A 677 44.39 37.44 20.87
N SER A 678 43.06 37.46 20.91
CA SER A 678 42.26 37.92 22.05
C SER A 678 42.42 37.00 23.26
N VAL A 679 41.92 37.45 24.42
CA VAL A 679 41.79 36.61 25.61
C VAL A 679 40.40 36.00 25.61
N TYR A 680 40.30 34.69 25.77
CA TYR A 680 39.03 33.96 25.81
C TYR A 680 38.79 33.39 27.20
N LEU A 681 37.58 33.57 27.73
CA LEU A 681 37.13 32.95 28.96
C LEU A 681 36.06 31.90 28.69
N GLY A 682 36.08 30.84 29.51
CA GLY A 682 35.06 29.79 29.57
C GLY A 682 35.07 28.77 28.43
N GLY A 683 35.70 29.08 27.31
CA GLY A 683 35.74 28.22 26.14
C GLY A 683 36.27 28.96 24.92
N LEU A 684 36.10 28.37 23.74
CA LEU A 684 36.58 28.93 22.48
C LEU A 684 35.53 28.87 21.38
N PRO A 685 35.55 29.81 20.42
CA PRO A 685 34.76 29.69 19.19
C PRO A 685 35.22 28.53 18.31
N ASP A 686 36.50 28.15 18.40
CA ASP A 686 37.10 27.03 17.68
C ASP A 686 38.22 26.40 18.54
N TYR A 687 38.07 25.12 18.87
CA TYR A 687 39.03 24.39 19.71
C TYR A 687 40.28 23.92 18.95
N GLU A 688 40.30 23.99 17.61
CA GLU A 688 41.53 23.78 16.84
C GLU A 688 42.61 24.80 17.23
N MET A 689 42.19 25.96 17.75
CA MET A 689 43.06 26.95 18.36
C MET A 689 43.89 26.39 19.51
N THR A 690 43.59 25.21 20.09
CA THR A 690 44.38 24.61 21.17
C THR A 690 45.31 23.48 20.71
N TYR A 691 45.32 23.15 19.41
CA TYR A 691 45.93 21.94 18.84
C TYR A 691 45.45 20.64 19.49
N GLY A 692 44.15 20.58 19.78
CA GLY A 692 43.53 19.39 20.37
C GLY A 692 43.97 19.12 21.81
N ARG A 693 44.42 20.14 22.53
CA ARG A 693 44.75 20.01 23.95
C ARG A 693 43.53 20.08 24.84
N TYR A 694 42.61 20.98 24.51
CA TYR A 694 41.36 21.15 25.22
C TYR A 694 40.22 20.93 24.25
N HIS A 695 39.15 20.32 24.74
CA HIS A 695 37.95 20.02 23.95
C HIS A 695 36.67 20.46 24.65
N ASP A 696 36.74 20.72 25.95
CA ASP A 696 35.60 21.06 26.79
C ASP A 696 35.67 22.52 27.25
N GLY A 697 34.54 23.21 27.23
CA GLY A 697 34.39 24.51 27.86
C GLY A 697 34.24 24.38 29.37
N PHE A 698 34.63 25.42 30.09
CA PHE A 698 34.36 25.53 31.51
C PHE A 698 32.85 25.62 31.78
N SER A 699 32.41 24.91 32.82
CA SER A 699 31.03 24.92 33.30
C SER A 699 31.07 25.28 34.78
N GLY A 700 30.71 26.51 35.10
CA GLY A 700 30.96 27.10 36.41
C GLY A 700 30.91 28.61 36.38
N CYS A 701 31.33 29.21 37.49
CA CYS A 701 31.38 30.65 37.67
C CYS A 701 32.83 31.14 37.73
N ILE A 702 33.08 32.29 37.13
CA ILE A 702 34.27 33.12 37.36
C ILE A 702 33.76 34.39 38.03
N TYR A 703 34.12 34.60 39.29
CA TYR A 703 33.61 35.71 40.11
C TYR A 703 34.46 36.97 39.98
N THR A 704 35.75 36.79 39.75
CA THR A 704 36.73 37.87 39.67
C THR A 704 37.83 37.48 38.70
N LEU A 705 38.26 38.45 37.88
CA LEU A 705 39.45 38.38 37.04
C LEU A 705 40.35 39.58 37.40
N GLU A 706 41.60 39.31 37.77
CA GLU A 706 42.60 40.32 38.07
C GLU A 706 43.81 40.09 37.17
N VAL A 707 44.26 41.12 36.45
CA VAL A 707 45.49 41.05 35.64
C VAL A 707 46.47 42.11 36.14
N GLN A 708 47.69 41.69 36.48
CA GLN A 708 48.71 42.57 37.06
C GLN A 708 48.15 43.35 38.27
N ASP A 709 48.40 44.66 38.33
CA ASP A 709 47.92 45.57 39.37
C ASP A 709 46.61 46.29 38.97
N SER A 710 45.88 45.80 37.97
CA SER A 710 44.65 46.46 37.48
C SER A 710 43.46 46.38 38.45
N GLY A 711 43.56 45.52 39.49
CA GLY A 711 42.43 45.18 40.34
C GLY A 711 41.42 44.28 39.62
N ALA A 712 40.22 44.13 40.20
CA ALA A 712 39.15 43.37 39.57
C ALA A 712 38.69 44.06 38.27
N ILE A 713 38.82 43.34 37.16
CA ILE A 713 38.43 43.81 35.83
C ILE A 713 36.92 43.68 35.68
N ASP A 714 36.27 44.74 35.20
CA ASP A 714 34.90 44.65 34.68
C ASP A 714 34.95 43.87 33.36
N ILE A 715 34.67 42.56 33.46
CA ILE A 715 34.67 41.62 32.34
C ILE A 715 33.66 42.05 31.27
N GLY A 716 32.53 42.62 31.70
CA GLY A 716 31.48 43.11 30.82
C GLY A 716 31.92 44.28 29.95
N GLU A 717 32.62 45.26 30.53
CA GLU A 717 33.13 46.43 29.79
C GLU A 717 34.21 46.03 28.78
N LYS A 718 35.05 45.04 29.10
CA LYS A 718 36.17 44.59 28.26
C LYS A 718 35.79 43.54 27.21
N ALA A 719 34.56 43.02 27.26
CA ALA A 719 34.08 42.03 26.31
C ALA A 719 33.86 42.62 24.91
N ILE A 720 34.46 42.00 23.90
CA ILE A 720 34.23 42.31 22.48
C ILE A 720 32.96 41.62 22.00
N LYS A 721 32.85 40.32 22.28
CA LYS A 721 31.72 39.46 21.92
C LYS A 721 31.78 38.17 22.73
N GLY A 722 30.67 37.45 22.76
CA GLY A 722 30.59 36.17 23.44
C GLY A 722 29.31 35.44 23.09
N VAL A 723 29.26 34.18 23.49
CA VAL A 723 28.16 33.25 23.26
C VAL A 723 27.83 32.50 24.55
N ASN A 724 26.54 32.38 24.87
CA ASN A 724 26.00 31.57 25.98
C ASN A 724 26.59 31.91 27.36
N VAL A 725 26.78 33.20 27.63
CA VAL A 725 27.25 33.69 28.92
C VAL A 725 26.11 34.28 29.76
N SER A 726 26.25 34.21 31.07
CA SER A 726 25.28 34.73 32.03
C SER A 726 25.97 35.27 33.28
N PRO A 727 25.37 36.17 34.06
CA PRO A 727 25.91 36.49 35.38
C PRO A 727 25.82 35.25 36.29
N CYS A 728 26.69 35.17 37.29
CA CYS A 728 26.62 34.15 38.32
C CYS A 728 25.33 34.33 39.13
N THR A 729 24.52 33.28 39.22
CA THR A 729 23.30 33.32 40.03
C THR A 729 23.67 33.46 41.50
N SER A 730 23.45 34.65 42.07
CA SER A 730 23.35 34.78 43.53
C SER A 730 22.12 34.01 44.00
N ASP A 731 22.28 33.23 45.06
CA ASP A 731 21.23 32.44 45.71
C ASP A 731 20.17 33.36 46.38
N ARG A 732 19.45 34.16 45.58
CA ARG A 732 18.35 35.01 46.03
C ARG A 732 17.05 34.24 45.90
N THR A 733 16.76 33.47 46.95
CA THR A 733 15.44 32.95 47.24
C THR A 733 14.37 34.03 47.07
N ASP A 734 13.45 33.76 46.14
CA ASP A 734 12.26 34.56 45.88
C ASP A 734 11.33 34.47 47.11
N ARG A 735 11.42 35.45 48.01
CA ARG A 735 10.44 35.71 49.07
C ARG A 735 9.97 37.14 48.98
N SER A 736 8.74 37.35 48.49
CA SER A 736 7.73 38.29 49.04
C SER A 736 6.54 38.45 48.06
N PRO A 737 5.42 39.09 48.43
CA PRO A 737 4.39 38.63 49.38
C PRO A 737 3.00 38.53 48.69
N THR A 738 2.16 37.55 49.07
CA THR A 738 0.75 37.58 48.66
C THR A 738 -0.01 38.64 49.46
N ARG A 739 -0.66 39.54 48.73
CA ARG A 739 -1.52 40.61 49.23
C ARG A 739 -2.91 40.35 48.69
N ASP A 740 -3.73 39.63 49.45
CA ASP A 740 -5.20 39.58 49.33
C ASP A 740 -5.76 38.99 50.62
N ASP A 741 -6.05 39.88 51.58
CA ASP A 741 -7.07 39.71 52.61
C ASP A 741 -7.31 41.10 53.23
N LEU A 742 -8.30 41.83 52.68
CA LEU A 742 -9.07 42.90 53.30
C LEU A 742 -10.14 43.34 52.28
N GLY A 743 -11.35 42.83 52.43
CA GLY A 743 -12.54 43.16 51.65
C GLY A 743 -13.70 42.25 51.98
#